data_AF-A0ABD1TJ42-F1
#
_entry.id   AF-A0ABD1TJ42-F1
#
_cell.length_a   1.000
_cell.length_b   1.000
_cell.length_c   1.000
_cell.angle_alpha   90.00
_cell.angle_beta   90.00
_cell.angle_gamma   90.00
#
_symmetry.space_group_name_H-M   'P 1'
#
loop_
_entity.id
_entity.type
_entity.pdbx_description
1 polymer ?
#
loop_
_entity_poly.entity_id
_entity_poly.type
_entity_poly.pdbx_seq_one_letter_code
_entity_poly.pdbx_strand_id
1 'polypeptide(L)'
;MPKEGNGTQAESARALAYLIADANVNEAVFARPDAVPNLLRFIFSAQPRRSKEQSRRSSFDVSDSLKGRSMLVAAIMDVVTSNCDSVEKLSFKPLLPKNAKMRDIAAAIEVIEEGGMHWDEQHGDEDDDNGDQGIKGIGIKVLGGTTVLGLSRTSGFVEMEHSDVHHSRTEKSLPKNLLFNKIKENSPAQANLSSAVVPGLWDDLHSEHVAVPFAAWALANWAMASEVNRAHIQELDRDGHAVMSALMAPERSVKWHGSLVARLLLEDRNLPLNDSVSDWSSNLLCTISQASKIQDIPLAQVALSALLVSIERSPKSQEVVMNKGLHLMRETAKQTLKHNSVQESLAKALELICSRKMHMSLEESQKWSAILLPWVFRKFSSDTIRFSAINILSHILEDYGPSSVLISQAWLTMLLTDALSCRKTTLTKGNPQLTSGKVKTQIDQSNVLSATQTANQLASAVVDLAGTQLGTTPDVDDTFPLADLLSLEPFAGPFKFLKKDKATKISAADSASATLKGIKALTEICAEDSLCQNKIADFGVLCLLRRLLLEDDYEQLAAIEAYDASRALEAQDPGPSAPGESSGVDTSSPSNLRVPATAHIRRHAARLLTVLSVLPKVQKEIVADESLCKWLEECAKGQIPGCNDLKIQSYARATLLNAFCCNDAGGNPENENLPDGSYLNKKHTCNHYADMIFLINPELPHWKCMEKRMPNSADKSSPGDGDDFAEREHGALGDDSSLASTSGFTSYSEMEFPPLDVVFIHGLRGGPFKTWRLSEDKSSTKSGLVEKIDEEAGKQGTFWPGEWLSADFPHARLFSLKYKTNLTQWSGASLPLQEVSSMLLEKLVAAGIGDRPVVFVTHSMGGLVVKQMLYQAKAEKKSNFVSNTVGVVFYSCPHFGSKLADMPWRMGLVLRPAPSIGELRSGSPRLVELNDLLRRLHKKKMLEVLSFCETKVTPIVEGYGGWAFRMEIVPLESAYPGFGELVVLDSTDHINSCKPLSRADPSYRDTLEFLQKLKAHYT
;
A
#
# COMPACT_ATOMS: atom_id res chain seq x y z
N MET A 1 -25.79 -72.95 36.22
CA MET A 1 -24.37 -72.72 35.93
C MET A 1 -23.96 -73.70 34.85
N PRO A 2 -23.75 -73.25 33.61
CA PRO A 2 -22.46 -72.65 33.21
C PRO A 2 -22.60 -71.30 32.48
N LYS A 3 -21.43 -70.68 32.27
CA LYS A 3 -21.17 -69.35 31.69
C LYS A 3 -21.35 -69.36 30.17
N GLU A 4 -22.39 -68.71 29.65
CA GLU A 4 -22.51 -68.30 28.25
C GLU A 4 -23.00 -66.85 28.24
N GLY A 5 -22.26 -65.93 27.59
CA GLY A 5 -22.70 -64.53 27.50
C GLY A 5 -21.68 -63.52 26.99
N ASN A 6 -20.37 -63.77 27.13
CA ASN A 6 -19.35 -62.77 26.76
C ASN A 6 -18.80 -62.89 25.33
N GLY A 7 -19.02 -64.01 24.62
CA GLY A 7 -18.51 -64.21 23.25
C GLY A 7 -19.29 -63.45 22.18
N THR A 8 -20.63 -63.41 22.29
CA THR A 8 -21.52 -62.80 21.29
C THR A 8 -21.43 -61.27 21.26
N GLN A 9 -21.22 -60.62 22.40
CA GLN A 9 -21.02 -59.17 22.47
C GLN A 9 -19.69 -58.73 21.82
N ALA A 10 -18.64 -59.53 21.98
CA ALA A 10 -17.32 -59.28 21.41
C ALA A 10 -17.34 -59.35 19.88
N GLU A 11 -17.98 -60.38 19.34
CA GLU A 11 -18.15 -60.58 17.90
C GLU A 11 -19.07 -59.52 17.28
N SER A 12 -20.12 -59.12 18.00
CA SER A 12 -21.02 -58.03 17.57
C SER A 12 -20.29 -56.68 17.53
N ALA A 13 -19.50 -56.35 18.55
CA ALA A 13 -18.69 -55.14 18.56
C ALA A 13 -17.65 -55.14 17.42
N ARG A 14 -17.05 -56.30 17.14
CA ARG A 14 -16.11 -56.48 16.03
C ARG A 14 -16.77 -56.34 14.66
N ALA A 15 -17.95 -56.93 14.46
CA ALA A 15 -18.72 -56.77 13.23
C ALA A 15 -19.14 -55.31 13.01
N LEU A 16 -19.59 -54.63 14.07
CA LEU A 16 -19.92 -53.21 14.02
C LEU A 16 -18.69 -52.35 13.72
N ALA A 17 -17.52 -52.68 14.27
CA ALA A 17 -16.27 -51.99 13.97
C ALA A 17 -15.92 -52.04 12.47
N TYR A 18 -16.08 -53.21 11.83
CA TYR A 18 -15.87 -53.35 10.39
C TYR A 18 -16.90 -52.56 9.57
N LEU A 19 -18.16 -52.51 10.00
CA LEU A 19 -19.21 -51.75 9.32
C LEU A 19 -19.00 -50.22 9.44
N ILE A 20 -18.49 -49.73 10.58
CA ILE A 20 -18.15 -48.32 10.78
C ILE A 20 -16.90 -47.93 9.98
N ALA A 21 -15.93 -48.83 9.88
CA ALA A 21 -14.69 -48.60 9.12
C ALA A 21 -14.90 -48.65 7.59
N ASP A 22 -15.97 -49.27 7.09
CA ASP A 22 -16.28 -49.32 5.65
C ASP A 22 -16.94 -48.02 5.18
N ALA A 23 -16.23 -47.27 4.34
CA ALA A 23 -16.68 -46.00 3.77
C ALA A 23 -17.97 -46.08 2.93
N ASN A 24 -18.36 -47.27 2.46
CA ASN A 24 -19.59 -47.45 1.67
C ASN A 24 -20.83 -47.73 2.54
N VAL A 25 -20.62 -48.15 3.80
CA VAL A 25 -21.68 -48.66 4.69
C VAL A 25 -21.84 -47.80 5.94
N ASN A 26 -20.80 -47.06 6.34
CA ASN A 26 -20.80 -46.24 7.55
C ASN A 26 -21.96 -45.22 7.62
N GLU A 27 -22.32 -44.57 6.51
CA GLU A 27 -23.45 -43.65 6.42
C GLU A 27 -24.77 -44.36 6.76
N ALA A 28 -24.97 -45.58 6.25
CA ALA A 28 -26.16 -46.38 6.54
C ALA A 28 -26.19 -46.89 8.00
N VAL A 29 -25.04 -47.04 8.65
CA VAL A 29 -24.94 -47.41 10.07
C VAL A 29 -25.32 -46.23 10.95
N PHE A 30 -24.74 -45.05 10.70
CA PHE A 30 -24.98 -43.84 11.47
C PHE A 30 -26.36 -43.21 11.20
N ALA A 31 -26.96 -43.46 10.04
CA ALA A 31 -28.32 -43.03 9.73
C ALA A 31 -29.43 -43.80 10.46
N ARG A 32 -29.10 -44.90 11.16
CA ARG A 32 -30.10 -45.65 11.93
C ARG A 32 -30.61 -44.81 13.11
N PRO A 33 -31.91 -44.88 13.44
CA PRO A 33 -32.47 -44.21 14.60
C PRO A 33 -31.71 -44.61 15.88
N ASP A 34 -31.44 -43.64 16.75
CA ASP A 34 -30.81 -43.85 18.07
C ASP A 34 -29.38 -44.44 18.01
N ALA A 35 -28.74 -44.47 16.82
CA ALA A 35 -27.40 -45.03 16.66
C ALA A 35 -26.35 -44.31 17.53
N VAL A 36 -26.35 -42.97 17.53
CA VAL A 36 -25.41 -42.16 18.32
C VAL A 36 -25.62 -42.33 19.84
N PRO A 37 -26.84 -42.19 20.40
CA PRO A 37 -27.09 -42.50 21.81
C PRO A 37 -26.73 -43.93 22.20
N ASN A 38 -27.03 -44.94 21.37
CA ASN A 38 -26.69 -46.33 21.68
C ASN A 38 -25.19 -46.59 21.69
N LEU A 39 -24.43 -45.93 20.81
CA LEU A 39 -22.96 -45.97 20.82
C LEU A 39 -22.37 -45.26 22.03
N LEU A 40 -22.91 -44.10 22.42
CA LEU A 40 -22.53 -43.41 23.66
C LEU A 40 -22.80 -44.29 24.89
N ARG A 41 -23.98 -44.89 24.98
CA ARG A 41 -24.34 -45.86 26.03
C ARG A 41 -23.39 -47.05 26.06
N PHE A 42 -23.00 -47.58 24.89
CA PHE A 42 -22.00 -48.64 24.81
C PHE A 42 -20.66 -48.20 25.41
N ILE A 43 -20.18 -46.99 25.05
CA ILE A 43 -18.92 -46.43 25.57
C ILE A 43 -18.95 -46.29 27.10
N PHE A 44 -20.05 -45.78 27.68
CA PHE A 44 -20.19 -45.65 29.14
C PHE A 44 -20.45 -46.97 29.88
N SER A 45 -21.16 -47.91 29.27
CA SER A 45 -21.43 -49.24 29.86
C SER A 45 -20.18 -50.11 29.98
N ALA A 46 -19.09 -49.74 29.30
CA ALA A 46 -17.86 -50.53 29.19
C ALA A 46 -16.88 -50.33 30.37
N GLN A 47 -17.25 -49.62 31.44
CA GLN A 47 -16.36 -49.42 32.60
C GLN A 47 -15.90 -50.75 33.23
N PRO A 48 -14.61 -50.94 33.53
CA PRO A 48 -14.19 -52.00 34.43
C PRO A 48 -14.69 -51.66 35.84
N ARG A 49 -15.71 -52.37 36.33
CA ARG A 49 -16.08 -52.32 37.75
C ARG A 49 -14.82 -52.65 38.57
N ARG A 50 -14.33 -51.70 39.38
CA ARG A 50 -13.30 -51.99 40.40
C ARG A 50 -13.89 -52.97 41.42
N SER A 51 -13.84 -54.26 41.15
CA SER A 51 -13.98 -55.26 42.20
C SER A 51 -12.70 -55.22 43.03
N LYS A 52 -12.81 -54.71 44.27
CA LYS A 52 -11.82 -55.04 45.31
C LYS A 52 -11.71 -56.57 45.33
N GLU A 53 -10.49 -57.06 45.27
CA GLU A 53 -10.09 -58.47 45.13
C GLU A 53 -10.16 -59.04 43.70
N GLN A 54 -9.04 -58.95 42.97
CA GLN A 54 -8.53 -60.12 42.26
C GLN A 54 -7.02 -60.04 42.05
N SER A 55 -6.37 -61.12 42.46
CA SER A 55 -4.93 -61.38 42.48
C SER A 55 -4.27 -61.33 41.10
N ARG A 56 -2.99 -60.93 41.09
CA ARG A 56 -1.99 -61.11 40.02
C ARG A 56 -2.35 -62.23 39.04
N ARG A 57 -2.80 -61.87 37.83
CA ARG A 57 -2.74 -62.71 36.63
C ARG A 57 -1.82 -62.05 35.61
N SER A 58 -0.98 -62.85 34.98
CA SER A 58 0.05 -62.48 34.01
C SER A 58 -0.53 -61.81 32.76
N SER A 59 0.22 -60.84 32.25
CA SER A 59 -0.09 -59.90 31.15
C SER A 59 -0.09 -60.50 29.73
N PHE A 60 -0.58 -61.72 29.52
CA PHE A 60 -0.62 -62.34 28.19
C PHE A 60 -1.94 -63.04 27.83
N ASP A 61 -3.03 -62.79 28.59
CA ASP A 61 -4.35 -63.36 28.28
C ASP A 61 -5.40 -62.24 28.25
N VAL A 62 -5.36 -61.42 27.20
CA VAL A 62 -6.40 -60.42 26.92
C VAL A 62 -7.63 -61.19 26.39
N SER A 63 -8.72 -61.21 27.16
CA SER A 63 -9.95 -61.89 26.74
C SER A 63 -10.46 -61.37 25.38
N ASP A 64 -10.95 -62.25 24.50
CA ASP A 64 -11.51 -61.87 23.19
C ASP A 64 -12.61 -60.78 23.27
N SER A 65 -13.28 -60.68 24.44
CA SER A 65 -14.26 -59.64 24.74
C SER A 65 -13.70 -58.22 24.77
N LEU A 66 -12.46 -58.04 25.24
CA LEU A 66 -11.78 -56.74 25.24
C LEU A 66 -11.30 -56.40 23.83
N LYS A 67 -10.86 -57.40 23.06
CA LYS A 67 -10.36 -57.23 21.69
C LYS A 67 -11.42 -56.71 20.71
N GLY A 68 -12.66 -57.22 20.78
CA GLY A 68 -13.77 -56.72 19.97
C GLY A 68 -14.19 -55.29 20.34
N ARG A 69 -14.04 -54.91 21.62
CA ARG A 69 -14.34 -53.56 22.14
C ARG A 69 -13.30 -52.54 21.70
N SER A 70 -12.01 -52.80 21.88
CA SER A 70 -10.99 -51.86 21.42
C SER A 70 -10.96 -51.74 19.89
N MET A 71 -11.41 -52.75 19.15
CA MET A 71 -11.66 -52.61 17.70
C MET A 71 -12.77 -51.61 17.38
N LEU A 72 -13.90 -51.65 18.10
CA LEU A 72 -15.01 -50.72 17.90
C LEU A 72 -14.65 -49.29 18.32
N VAL A 73 -13.99 -49.13 19.47
CA VAL A 73 -13.48 -47.83 19.93
C VAL A 73 -12.47 -47.24 18.93
N ALA A 74 -11.55 -48.06 18.42
CA ALA A 74 -10.61 -47.63 17.39
C ALA A 74 -11.33 -47.19 16.10
N ALA A 75 -12.34 -47.92 15.65
CA ALA A 75 -13.13 -47.54 14.47
C ALA A 75 -13.91 -46.23 14.68
N ILE A 76 -14.47 -46.00 15.87
CA ILE A 76 -15.13 -44.74 16.22
C ILE A 76 -14.12 -43.60 16.22
N MET A 77 -12.97 -43.78 16.87
CA MET A 77 -11.94 -42.74 16.94
C MET A 77 -11.33 -42.45 15.56
N ASP A 78 -11.19 -43.45 14.69
CA ASP A 78 -10.78 -43.28 13.30
C ASP A 78 -11.76 -42.37 12.55
N VAL A 79 -13.08 -42.60 12.69
CA VAL A 79 -14.12 -41.72 12.13
C VAL A 79 -14.05 -40.31 12.70
N VAL A 80 -13.90 -40.16 14.01
CA VAL A 80 -13.83 -38.85 14.70
C VAL A 80 -12.63 -38.03 14.24
N THR A 81 -11.48 -38.68 14.02
CA THR A 81 -10.19 -38.02 13.72
C THR A 81 -9.89 -37.88 12.23
N SER A 82 -10.50 -38.71 11.37
CA SER A 82 -10.27 -38.72 9.91
C SER A 82 -10.42 -37.35 9.23
N ASN A 83 -11.32 -36.50 9.74
CA ASN A 83 -11.58 -35.17 9.18
C ASN A 83 -10.73 -34.05 9.80
N CYS A 84 -10.03 -34.32 10.91
CA CYS A 84 -9.28 -33.30 11.64
C CYS A 84 -7.96 -32.89 10.98
N ASP A 85 -7.51 -33.60 9.94
CA ASP A 85 -6.19 -33.42 9.33
C ASP A 85 -6.22 -32.69 7.98
N SER A 86 -7.40 -32.46 7.38
CA SER A 86 -7.51 -31.71 6.10
C SER A 86 -8.68 -30.73 6.08
N VAL A 87 -8.37 -29.43 5.95
CA VAL A 87 -9.37 -28.35 5.86
C VAL A 87 -9.78 -28.04 4.41
N GLU A 88 -8.95 -28.40 3.42
CA GLU A 88 -9.26 -28.23 1.99
C GLU A 88 -10.44 -29.10 1.50
N LYS A 89 -10.98 -29.97 2.36
CA LYS A 89 -12.15 -30.84 2.13
C LYS A 89 -13.42 -30.42 2.87
N LEU A 90 -13.57 -29.14 3.26
CA LEU A 90 -14.78 -28.66 3.97
C LEU A 90 -16.12 -28.84 3.20
N SER A 91 -16.09 -29.30 1.94
CA SER A 91 -17.24 -29.90 1.23
C SER A 91 -17.52 -31.35 1.65
N PHE A 92 -17.53 -31.62 2.95
CA PHE A 92 -17.80 -32.94 3.49
C PHE A 92 -19.29 -33.31 3.31
N LYS A 93 -19.56 -34.56 2.90
CA LYS A 93 -20.90 -35.13 2.98
C LYS A 93 -21.18 -35.48 4.45
N PRO A 94 -22.25 -34.97 5.08
CA PRO A 94 -22.60 -35.31 6.46
C PRO A 94 -22.87 -36.82 6.56
N LEU A 95 -22.28 -37.48 7.55
CA LEU A 95 -22.50 -38.91 7.82
C LEU A 95 -23.78 -39.17 8.63
N LEU A 96 -24.36 -38.12 9.20
CA LEU A 96 -25.56 -38.16 10.03
C LEU A 96 -26.78 -37.59 9.30
N PRO A 97 -28.00 -38.01 9.69
CA PRO A 97 -29.22 -37.64 8.98
C PRO A 97 -29.56 -36.15 9.13
N LYS A 98 -30.26 -35.62 8.11
CA LYS A 98 -30.74 -34.23 8.06
C LYS A 98 -31.83 -33.90 9.08
N ASN A 99 -32.53 -34.91 9.59
CA ASN A 99 -33.64 -34.79 10.54
C ASN A 99 -33.31 -35.61 11.78
N ALA A 100 -32.37 -35.14 12.60
CA ALA A 100 -32.03 -35.80 13.85
C ALA A 100 -33.16 -35.58 14.87
N LYS A 101 -33.43 -36.58 15.73
CA LYS A 101 -34.38 -36.38 16.82
C LYS A 101 -33.74 -35.46 17.85
N MET A 102 -34.52 -34.52 18.38
CA MET A 102 -34.05 -33.58 19.41
C MET A 102 -33.44 -34.30 20.63
N ARG A 103 -33.98 -35.46 21.02
CA ARG A 103 -33.42 -36.31 22.10
C ARG A 103 -32.00 -36.82 21.82
N ASP A 104 -31.67 -37.10 20.56
CA ASP A 104 -30.36 -37.64 20.17
C ASP A 104 -29.30 -36.53 20.24
N ILE A 105 -29.70 -35.31 19.87
CA ILE A 105 -28.90 -34.10 20.02
C ILE A 105 -28.71 -33.77 21.50
N ALA A 106 -29.78 -33.82 22.30
CA ALA A 106 -29.73 -33.55 23.74
C ALA A 106 -28.76 -34.50 24.47
N ALA A 107 -28.79 -35.80 24.15
CA ALA A 107 -27.86 -36.78 24.71
C ALA A 107 -26.39 -36.46 24.37
N ALA A 108 -26.11 -35.91 23.17
CA ALA A 108 -24.75 -35.51 22.81
C ALA A 108 -24.31 -34.21 23.51
N ILE A 109 -25.22 -33.26 23.70
CA ILE A 109 -25.00 -32.01 24.46
C ILE A 109 -24.65 -32.35 25.91
N GLU A 110 -25.47 -33.19 26.56
CA GLU A 110 -25.26 -33.66 27.93
C GLU A 110 -23.87 -34.28 28.12
N VAL A 111 -23.46 -35.17 27.19
CA VAL A 111 -22.13 -35.80 27.25
C VAL A 111 -20.99 -34.79 27.14
N ILE A 112 -21.16 -33.71 26.37
CA ILE A 112 -20.13 -32.67 26.23
C ILE A 112 -20.06 -31.78 27.47
N GLU A 113 -21.19 -31.49 28.11
CA GLU A 113 -21.26 -30.64 29.30
C GLU A 113 -20.80 -31.38 30.56
N GLU A 114 -21.30 -32.59 30.77
CA GLU A 114 -21.11 -33.32 32.02
C GLU A 114 -19.94 -34.31 31.97
N GLY A 115 -19.40 -34.60 30.77
CA GLY A 115 -18.42 -35.67 30.56
C GLY A 115 -19.00 -37.07 30.77
N GLY A 116 -20.32 -37.18 31.00
CA GLY A 116 -21.05 -38.39 31.35
C GLY A 116 -22.45 -38.42 30.71
N MET A 117 -23.21 -39.49 30.94
CA MET A 117 -24.60 -39.60 30.49
C MET A 117 -25.45 -40.12 31.65
N HIS A 118 -26.56 -39.46 31.98
CA HIS A 118 -27.51 -39.88 33.00
C HIS A 118 -28.38 -41.02 32.47
N TRP A 119 -28.55 -42.05 33.30
CA TRP A 119 -29.43 -43.16 32.97
C TRP A 119 -30.81 -42.87 33.55
N ASP A 120 -31.79 -42.61 32.69
CA ASP A 120 -33.20 -42.72 33.09
C ASP A 120 -33.53 -44.21 33.32
N GLU A 121 -33.08 -44.77 34.44
CA GLU A 121 -33.68 -45.96 35.04
C GLU A 121 -34.48 -45.51 36.27
N GLN A 122 -35.79 -45.30 36.06
CA GLN A 122 -36.75 -45.39 37.14
C GLN A 122 -36.69 -46.79 37.74
N HIS A 123 -36.17 -46.91 38.97
CA HIS A 123 -36.83 -47.61 40.08
C HIS A 123 -36.06 -47.31 41.37
N GLY A 124 -36.82 -46.92 42.40
CA GLY A 124 -36.32 -46.24 43.59
C GLY A 124 -35.51 -47.10 44.56
N ASP A 125 -34.82 -46.41 45.45
CA ASP A 125 -35.09 -46.47 46.88
C ASP A 125 -34.66 -45.13 47.49
N GLU A 126 -35.42 -44.71 48.50
CA GLU A 126 -35.23 -43.49 49.28
C GLU A 126 -33.93 -43.54 50.11
N ASP A 127 -33.50 -42.37 50.56
CA ASP A 127 -32.45 -42.08 51.56
C ASP A 127 -30.99 -42.13 51.09
N ASP A 128 -30.42 -40.95 50.79
CA ASP A 128 -29.55 -40.29 51.78
C ASP A 128 -29.26 -38.83 51.40
N ASP A 129 -29.51 -37.97 52.38
CA ASP A 129 -29.31 -36.53 52.40
C ASP A 129 -27.81 -36.20 52.43
N ASN A 130 -27.33 -35.45 51.44
CA ASN A 130 -26.19 -34.55 51.64
C ASN A 130 -26.13 -33.51 50.51
N GLY A 131 -26.48 -32.28 50.86
CA GLY A 131 -26.24 -31.11 50.03
C GLY A 131 -24.76 -30.84 49.86
N ASP A 132 -24.31 -30.75 48.61
CA ASP A 132 -23.13 -30.00 48.23
C ASP A 132 -23.35 -29.41 46.82
N GLN A 133 -23.83 -28.16 46.78
CA GLN A 133 -23.88 -27.34 45.57
C GLN A 133 -22.45 -26.86 45.25
N GLY A 134 -21.70 -27.69 44.52
CA GLY A 134 -20.43 -27.34 43.94
C GLY A 134 -20.51 -27.33 42.41
N ILE A 135 -20.30 -26.15 41.81
CA ILE A 135 -20.09 -25.97 40.37
C ILE A 135 -18.95 -26.90 39.91
N LYS A 136 -19.24 -27.94 39.13
CA LYS A 136 -18.25 -28.87 38.59
C LYS A 136 -17.75 -28.39 37.23
N GLY A 137 -16.72 -27.57 37.24
CA GLY A 137 -15.78 -27.49 36.11
C GLY A 137 -14.87 -28.72 36.10
N ILE A 138 -14.38 -29.10 34.92
CA ILE A 138 -13.40 -30.19 34.73
C ILE A 138 -12.20 -29.96 35.67
N GLY A 139 -12.17 -30.71 36.77
CA GLY A 139 -11.18 -30.60 37.84
C GLY A 139 -10.70 -32.00 38.24
N ILE A 140 -9.50 -32.34 37.78
CA ILE A 140 -8.79 -33.58 38.08
C ILE A 140 -8.58 -33.70 39.60
N LYS A 141 -9.12 -34.76 40.23
CA LYS A 141 -8.65 -35.25 41.53
C LYS A 141 -7.35 -36.02 41.28
N VAL A 142 -6.21 -35.40 41.59
CA VAL A 142 -4.90 -36.06 41.56
C VAL A 142 -4.88 -37.16 42.62
N LEU A 143 -4.99 -38.41 42.19
CA LEU A 143 -4.56 -39.58 42.98
C LEU A 143 -3.48 -40.30 42.17
N GLY A 144 -2.28 -40.29 42.72
CA GLY A 144 -1.05 -40.72 42.06
C GLY A 144 -1.07 -42.15 41.55
N GLY A 145 -0.41 -42.34 40.41
CA GLY A 145 -0.18 -43.64 39.80
C GLY A 145 0.25 -43.46 38.35
N THR A 146 1.56 -43.46 38.12
CA THR A 146 2.23 -43.38 36.80
C THR A 146 1.76 -44.45 35.81
N THR A 147 1.36 -44.02 34.61
CA THR A 147 1.66 -44.70 33.35
C THR A 147 2.29 -43.69 32.39
N VAL A 148 3.50 -43.99 31.94
CA VAL A 148 4.40 -43.12 31.18
C VAL A 148 4.24 -43.41 29.69
N LEU A 149 3.93 -42.39 28.88
CA LEU A 149 4.43 -42.23 27.51
C LEU A 149 4.11 -40.79 27.03
N GLY A 150 5.13 -39.93 26.92
CA GLY A 150 5.01 -38.62 26.25
C GLY A 150 5.73 -37.45 26.92
N LEU A 151 7.06 -37.44 26.83
CA LEU A 151 7.95 -36.28 26.71
C LEU A 151 7.59 -34.94 27.41
N SER A 152 8.30 -34.72 28.53
CA SER A 152 8.95 -33.49 28.99
C SER A 152 8.14 -32.17 29.04
N ARG A 153 7.62 -31.88 30.23
CA ARG A 153 7.38 -30.51 30.72
C ARG A 153 8.71 -29.80 30.93
N THR A 154 8.89 -28.62 30.33
CA THR A 154 9.73 -27.56 30.90
C THR A 154 8.81 -26.41 31.28
N SER A 155 8.45 -26.36 32.56
CA SER A 155 7.81 -25.22 33.20
C SER A 155 8.67 -24.82 34.39
N GLY A 156 9.09 -23.56 34.44
CA GLY A 156 9.72 -22.97 35.60
C GLY A 156 9.74 -21.45 35.43
N PHE A 157 8.69 -20.79 35.91
CA PHE A 157 8.81 -19.43 36.41
C PHE A 157 9.41 -19.52 37.82
N VAL A 158 10.35 -18.62 38.09
CA VAL A 158 11.12 -18.47 39.32
C VAL A 158 10.30 -17.69 40.34
N GLU A 159 10.33 -18.13 41.60
CA GLU A 159 10.29 -17.23 42.75
C GLU A 159 11.42 -17.64 43.71
N MET A 160 12.05 -16.63 44.30
CA MET A 160 13.42 -16.61 44.80
C MET A 160 13.49 -16.90 46.29
N GLU A 161 14.44 -17.74 46.75
CA GLU A 161 15.29 -17.48 47.93
C GLU A 161 16.42 -18.52 48.12
N HIS A 162 17.45 -18.08 48.84
CA HIS A 162 18.86 -18.47 48.84
C HIS A 162 19.25 -19.88 49.34
N SER A 163 20.31 -20.47 48.74
CA SER A 163 21.63 -20.72 49.39
C SER A 163 22.56 -21.64 48.55
N ASP A 164 23.86 -21.47 48.78
CA ASP A 164 25.04 -21.87 48.00
C ASP A 164 25.32 -23.38 47.83
N VAL A 165 26.09 -23.70 46.76
CA VAL A 165 27.39 -24.43 46.78
C VAL A 165 27.62 -25.30 45.52
N HIS A 166 28.80 -25.09 44.91
CA HIS A 166 29.55 -25.82 43.88
C HIS A 166 29.25 -27.32 43.61
N HIS A 167 29.21 -27.74 42.32
CA HIS A 167 30.35 -28.34 41.59
C HIS A 167 30.02 -28.84 40.15
N SER A 168 31.10 -29.04 39.42
CA SER A 168 31.39 -29.20 37.98
C SER A 168 31.15 -30.57 37.31
N ARG A 169 30.96 -30.53 35.97
CA ARG A 169 31.35 -31.52 34.91
C ARG A 169 30.81 -32.96 35.04
N THR A 170 30.34 -33.64 33.99
CA THR A 170 31.10 -34.06 32.79
C THR A 170 30.16 -34.71 31.76
N GLU A 171 30.43 -34.48 30.48
CA GLU A 171 29.84 -35.17 29.33
C GLU A 171 30.12 -36.68 29.35
N LYS A 172 29.16 -37.48 28.86
CA LYS A 172 29.42 -38.76 28.17
C LYS A 172 28.29 -39.13 27.21
N SER A 173 28.71 -39.39 25.98
CA SER A 173 27.98 -39.80 24.78
C SER A 173 27.21 -41.12 24.91
N LEU A 174 26.06 -41.23 24.23
CA LEU A 174 25.55 -42.50 23.68
C LEU A 174 24.90 -42.28 22.29
N PRO A 175 24.86 -43.32 21.42
CA PRO A 175 25.02 -43.18 19.98
C PRO A 175 23.71 -43.16 19.17
N LYS A 176 23.85 -42.63 17.94
CA LYS A 176 22.93 -42.78 16.81
C LYS A 176 22.86 -44.25 16.37
N ASN A 177 21.64 -44.77 16.18
CA ASN A 177 21.17 -45.44 14.95
C ASN A 177 19.84 -46.16 15.21
N LEU A 178 18.78 -45.73 14.52
CA LEU A 178 17.86 -46.60 13.80
C LEU A 178 17.05 -45.73 12.83
N LEU A 179 17.45 -45.81 11.56
CA LEU A 179 16.88 -45.12 10.42
C LEU A 179 15.48 -45.65 10.10
N PHE A 180 14.55 -44.72 9.91
CA PHE A 180 13.30 -44.90 9.18
C PHE A 180 13.61 -45.36 7.74
N ASN A 181 13.12 -46.53 7.35
CA ASN A 181 13.14 -46.95 5.95
C ASN A 181 11.96 -46.30 5.20
N LYS A 182 12.33 -45.52 4.18
CA LYS A 182 11.53 -45.15 3.02
C LYS A 182 10.78 -46.37 2.44
N ILE A 183 9.50 -46.20 2.14
CA ILE A 183 8.86 -46.93 1.05
C ILE A 183 8.41 -45.90 0.00
N LYS A 184 8.92 -46.11 -1.22
CA LYS A 184 8.63 -45.37 -2.44
C LYS A 184 7.23 -45.67 -2.95
N GLU A 185 6.58 -44.65 -3.48
CA GLU A 185 5.49 -44.77 -4.44
C GLU A 185 5.93 -45.53 -5.70
N ASN A 186 5.04 -46.38 -6.23
CA ASN A 186 4.78 -46.54 -7.66
C ASN A 186 3.50 -47.39 -7.90
N SER A 187 2.67 -46.90 -8.83
CA SER A 187 1.45 -47.49 -9.44
C SER A 187 0.08 -47.05 -8.86
N PRO A 188 -0.85 -46.55 -9.70
CA PRO A 188 -2.18 -46.14 -9.29
C PRO A 188 -3.16 -47.29 -9.54
N ALA A 189 -3.09 -48.35 -8.75
CA ALA A 189 -4.05 -49.46 -8.84
C ALA A 189 -4.09 -50.31 -7.56
N GLN A 190 -4.10 -49.70 -6.36
CA GLN A 190 -4.32 -50.41 -5.09
C GLN A 190 -4.50 -49.44 -3.90
N ALA A 191 -5.46 -48.53 -3.98
CA ALA A 191 -5.74 -47.56 -2.89
C ALA A 191 -6.79 -48.04 -1.87
N ASN A 192 -7.19 -49.32 -1.86
CA ASN A 192 -8.35 -49.80 -1.09
C ASN A 192 -8.07 -50.87 0.00
N LEU A 193 -6.83 -51.06 0.45
CA LEU A 193 -6.59 -51.95 1.59
C LEU A 193 -5.41 -51.49 2.46
N SER A 194 -5.69 -50.63 3.44
CA SER A 194 -4.89 -50.56 4.67
C SER A 194 -5.61 -49.76 5.77
N SER A 195 -6.71 -50.30 6.30
CA SER A 195 -7.23 -49.96 7.64
C SER A 195 -7.07 -51.21 8.51
N ALA A 196 -5.88 -51.39 9.06
CA ALA A 196 -5.64 -52.44 10.04
C ALA A 196 -5.92 -51.85 11.42
N VAL A 197 -7.15 -52.04 11.91
CA VAL A 197 -7.54 -51.75 13.30
C VAL A 197 -6.65 -52.56 14.23
N VAL A 198 -5.67 -51.92 14.88
CA VAL A 198 -4.71 -52.59 15.77
C VAL A 198 -5.37 -52.80 17.14
N PRO A 199 -5.64 -54.03 17.58
CA PRO A 199 -6.25 -54.29 18.89
C PRO A 199 -5.22 -54.09 20.01
N GLY A 200 -5.62 -53.44 21.11
CA GLY A 200 -4.85 -53.38 22.36
C GLY A 200 -4.24 -52.02 22.75
N LEU A 201 -4.24 -51.01 21.88
CA LEU A 201 -3.74 -49.66 22.25
C LEU A 201 -4.77 -48.82 23.03
N TRP A 202 -6.05 -49.17 22.90
CA TRP A 202 -7.18 -48.37 23.39
C TRP A 202 -7.87 -48.96 24.63
N ASP A 203 -7.34 -50.05 25.18
CA ASP A 203 -7.94 -50.76 26.34
C ASP A 203 -7.85 -49.94 27.64
N ASP A 204 -6.96 -48.94 27.70
CA ASP A 204 -6.71 -48.08 28.87
C ASP A 204 -7.40 -46.69 28.81
N LEU A 205 -8.14 -46.37 27.75
CA LEU A 205 -8.87 -45.09 27.67
C LEU A 205 -10.13 -45.11 28.54
N HIS A 206 -10.29 -44.10 29.40
CA HIS A 206 -11.54 -43.89 30.14
C HIS A 206 -12.67 -43.52 29.17
N SER A 207 -13.91 -43.89 29.48
CA SER A 207 -15.10 -43.67 28.63
C SER A 207 -15.25 -42.20 28.19
N GLU A 208 -14.88 -41.26 29.06
CA GLU A 208 -14.95 -39.82 28.81
C GLU A 208 -14.03 -39.39 27.64
N HIS A 209 -12.86 -40.03 27.49
CA HIS A 209 -11.85 -39.71 26.46
C HIS A 209 -12.24 -40.22 25.06
N VAL A 210 -13.36 -40.94 24.95
CA VAL A 210 -13.94 -41.45 23.69
C VAL A 210 -15.34 -40.88 23.46
N ALA A 211 -16.16 -40.82 24.51
CA ALA A 211 -17.54 -40.33 24.44
C ALA A 211 -17.61 -38.84 24.10
N VAL A 212 -16.78 -37.99 24.73
CA VAL A 212 -16.79 -36.54 24.48
C VAL A 212 -16.34 -36.20 23.05
N PRO A 213 -15.22 -36.75 22.52
CA PRO A 213 -14.87 -36.60 21.11
C PRO A 213 -15.95 -37.09 20.13
N PHE A 214 -16.60 -38.22 20.44
CA PHE A 214 -17.65 -38.78 19.58
C PHE A 214 -18.92 -37.92 19.60
N ALA A 215 -19.33 -37.41 20.76
CA ALA A 215 -20.45 -36.49 20.90
C ALA A 215 -20.21 -35.17 20.16
N ALA A 216 -19.00 -34.59 20.29
CA ALA A 216 -18.62 -33.37 19.58
C ALA A 216 -18.63 -33.57 18.05
N TRP A 217 -18.09 -34.70 17.57
CA TRP A 217 -18.16 -35.08 16.15
C TRP A 217 -19.60 -35.24 15.66
N ALA A 218 -20.48 -35.83 16.48
CA ALA A 218 -21.88 -36.03 16.13
C ALA A 218 -22.64 -34.70 16.02
N LEU A 219 -22.44 -33.77 16.97
CA LEU A 219 -22.99 -32.41 16.89
C LEU A 219 -22.52 -31.69 15.63
N ALA A 220 -21.22 -31.75 15.31
CA ALA A 220 -20.68 -31.14 14.10
C ALA A 220 -21.33 -31.70 12.82
N ASN A 221 -21.47 -33.03 12.72
CA ASN A 221 -22.10 -33.68 11.57
C ASN A 221 -23.60 -33.37 11.45
N TRP A 222 -24.34 -33.31 12.56
CA TRP A 222 -25.74 -32.89 12.55
C TRP A 222 -25.89 -31.42 12.14
N ALA A 223 -25.05 -30.52 12.68
CA ALA A 223 -25.02 -29.12 12.31
C ALA A 223 -24.68 -28.93 10.82
N MET A 224 -23.80 -29.75 10.24
CA MET A 224 -23.52 -29.74 8.80
C MET A 224 -24.70 -30.24 7.95
N ALA A 225 -25.48 -31.19 8.46
CA ALA A 225 -26.48 -31.91 7.67
C ALA A 225 -27.69 -31.07 7.27
N SER A 226 -28.13 -30.14 8.12
CA SER A 226 -29.39 -29.41 7.95
C SER A 226 -29.48 -28.16 8.83
N GLU A 227 -30.13 -27.11 8.32
CA GLU A 227 -30.53 -25.92 9.09
C GLU A 227 -31.47 -26.26 10.25
N VAL A 228 -32.35 -27.26 10.07
CA VAL A 228 -33.28 -27.72 11.11
C VAL A 228 -32.52 -28.30 12.30
N ASN A 229 -31.48 -29.09 12.05
CA ASN A 229 -30.62 -29.61 13.12
C ASN A 229 -29.88 -28.47 13.84
N ARG A 230 -29.42 -27.44 13.11
CA ARG A 230 -28.79 -26.26 13.74
C ARG A 230 -29.76 -25.52 14.65
N ALA A 231 -31.02 -25.36 14.24
CA ALA A 231 -32.06 -24.78 15.08
C ALA A 231 -32.30 -25.61 16.35
N HIS A 232 -32.35 -26.94 16.25
CA HIS A 232 -32.48 -27.82 17.42
C HIS A 232 -31.26 -27.75 18.35
N ILE A 233 -30.04 -27.68 17.81
CA ILE A 233 -28.83 -27.49 18.62
C ILE A 233 -28.89 -26.16 19.36
N GLN A 234 -29.27 -25.08 18.68
CA GLN A 234 -29.39 -23.75 19.29
C GLN A 234 -30.51 -23.65 20.34
N GLU A 235 -31.60 -24.39 20.14
CA GLU A 235 -32.73 -24.46 21.08
C GLU A 235 -32.35 -25.22 22.37
N LEU A 236 -31.60 -26.32 22.23
CA LEU A 236 -31.13 -27.13 23.36
C LEU A 236 -29.95 -26.48 24.09
N ASP A 237 -28.99 -25.90 23.36
CA ASP A 237 -27.84 -25.18 23.92
C ASP A 237 -28.08 -23.66 23.90
N ARG A 238 -29.20 -23.24 24.48
CA ARG A 238 -29.65 -21.84 24.45
C ARG A 238 -28.63 -20.88 25.08
N ASP A 239 -27.93 -21.33 26.12
CA ASP A 239 -26.91 -20.56 26.84
C ASP A 239 -25.49 -20.74 26.26
N GLY A 240 -25.31 -21.72 25.36
CA GLY A 240 -24.06 -21.94 24.63
C GLY A 240 -22.98 -22.62 25.46
N HIS A 241 -23.37 -23.31 26.52
CA HIS A 241 -22.50 -23.98 27.48
C HIS A 241 -21.89 -25.25 26.88
N ALA A 242 -22.64 -26.04 26.12
CA ALA A 242 -22.09 -27.23 25.48
C ALA A 242 -21.05 -26.87 24.42
N VAL A 243 -21.33 -25.89 23.55
CA VAL A 243 -20.35 -25.40 22.58
C VAL A 243 -19.13 -24.81 23.30
N MET A 244 -19.32 -24.08 24.40
CA MET A 244 -18.21 -23.57 25.21
C MET A 244 -17.34 -24.69 25.79
N SER A 245 -17.95 -25.71 26.39
CA SER A 245 -17.26 -26.87 26.97
C SER A 245 -16.45 -27.60 25.91
N ALA A 246 -16.98 -27.76 24.69
CA ALA A 246 -16.23 -28.31 23.56
C ALA A 246 -15.02 -27.45 23.14
N LEU A 247 -15.13 -26.12 23.19
CA LEU A 247 -14.02 -25.21 22.88
C LEU A 247 -12.92 -25.20 23.98
N MET A 248 -13.32 -25.41 25.23
CA MET A 248 -12.42 -25.48 26.40
C MET A 248 -11.75 -26.84 26.59
N ALA A 249 -12.26 -27.90 25.95
CA ALA A 249 -11.82 -29.27 26.13
C ALA A 249 -10.31 -29.46 25.86
N PRO A 250 -9.60 -30.31 26.62
CA PRO A 250 -8.17 -30.55 26.40
C PRO A 250 -7.86 -31.31 25.09
N GLU A 251 -8.81 -32.09 24.57
CA GLU A 251 -8.62 -32.94 23.40
C GLU A 251 -8.66 -32.16 22.09
N ARG A 252 -7.66 -32.38 21.22
CA ARG A 252 -7.54 -31.76 19.90
C ARG A 252 -8.80 -31.94 19.04
N SER A 253 -9.34 -33.16 18.97
CA SER A 253 -10.51 -33.48 18.14
C SER A 253 -11.78 -32.80 18.63
N VAL A 254 -11.96 -32.69 19.94
CA VAL A 254 -13.10 -31.99 20.55
C VAL A 254 -13.04 -30.51 20.21
N LYS A 255 -11.88 -29.85 20.37
CA LYS A 255 -11.69 -28.45 19.97
C LYS A 255 -11.95 -28.22 18.48
N TRP A 256 -11.53 -29.15 17.63
CA TRP A 256 -11.75 -29.06 16.18
C TRP A 256 -13.24 -29.12 15.83
N HIS A 257 -13.97 -30.13 16.35
CA HIS A 257 -15.40 -30.29 16.11
C HIS A 257 -16.22 -29.18 16.78
N GLY A 258 -15.85 -28.76 17.99
CA GLY A 258 -16.48 -27.63 18.68
C GLY A 258 -16.32 -26.32 17.91
N SER A 259 -15.13 -26.06 17.35
CA SER A 259 -14.89 -24.91 16.47
C SER A 259 -15.73 -24.98 15.19
N LEU A 260 -15.92 -26.18 14.63
CA LEU A 260 -16.77 -26.39 13.45
C LEU A 260 -18.26 -26.16 13.77
N VAL A 261 -18.76 -26.66 14.90
CA VAL A 261 -20.13 -26.40 15.37
C VAL A 261 -20.34 -24.91 15.56
N ALA A 262 -19.44 -24.24 16.30
CA ALA A 262 -19.51 -22.79 16.52
C ALA A 262 -19.59 -22.02 15.19
N ARG A 263 -18.76 -22.38 14.21
CA ARG A 263 -18.81 -21.78 12.87
C ARG A 263 -20.15 -21.98 12.20
N LEU A 264 -20.66 -23.21 12.14
CA LEU A 264 -21.89 -23.54 11.40
C LEU A 264 -23.13 -22.90 12.01
N LEU A 265 -23.20 -22.81 13.36
CA LEU A 265 -24.26 -22.09 14.05
C LEU A 265 -24.20 -20.59 13.77
N LEU A 266 -22.99 -20.02 13.74
CA LEU A 266 -22.79 -18.60 13.44
C LEU A 266 -22.98 -18.27 11.95
N GLU A 267 -22.70 -19.16 11.01
CA GLU A 267 -22.94 -18.92 9.57
C GLU A 267 -24.44 -18.84 9.25
N ASP A 268 -25.29 -19.52 10.03
CA ASP A 268 -26.74 -19.53 9.84
C ASP A 268 -27.39 -18.23 10.33
N ARG A 269 -27.71 -17.35 9.38
CA ARG A 269 -28.29 -16.01 9.66
C ARG A 269 -29.70 -16.08 10.25
N ASN A 270 -30.38 -17.22 10.18
CA ASN A 270 -31.74 -17.38 10.72
C ASN A 270 -31.74 -17.64 12.23
N LEU A 271 -30.60 -17.99 12.82
CA LEU A 271 -30.49 -18.26 14.25
C LEU A 271 -30.21 -16.98 15.06
N PRO A 272 -30.82 -16.85 16.26
CA PRO A 272 -30.52 -15.76 17.17
C PRO A 272 -29.07 -15.88 17.69
N LEU A 273 -28.44 -14.72 17.94
CA LEU A 273 -27.10 -14.68 18.53
C LEU A 273 -27.18 -14.98 20.03
N ASN A 274 -26.32 -15.88 20.49
CA ASN A 274 -26.17 -16.18 21.91
C ASN A 274 -25.34 -15.11 22.62
N ASP A 275 -25.62 -14.83 23.89
CA ASP A 275 -24.82 -13.90 24.70
C ASP A 275 -23.40 -14.45 24.96
N SER A 276 -23.22 -15.78 24.93
CA SER A 276 -21.93 -16.47 25.10
C SER A 276 -21.01 -16.41 23.87
N VAL A 277 -21.45 -15.87 22.73
CA VAL A 277 -20.63 -15.76 21.50
C VAL A 277 -19.37 -14.93 21.71
N SER A 278 -19.40 -13.93 22.60
CA SER A 278 -18.21 -13.16 22.97
C SER A 278 -17.19 -14.01 23.73
N ASP A 279 -17.65 -14.90 24.60
CA ASP A 279 -16.78 -15.81 25.33
C ASP A 279 -16.21 -16.90 24.42
N TRP A 280 -17.01 -17.37 23.44
CA TRP A 280 -16.52 -18.27 22.40
C TRP A 280 -15.34 -17.64 21.64
N SER A 281 -15.42 -16.34 21.31
CA SER A 281 -14.37 -15.63 20.58
C SER A 281 -13.03 -15.61 21.33
N SER A 282 -13.05 -15.42 22.66
CA SER A 282 -11.86 -15.45 23.52
C SER A 282 -11.19 -16.83 23.52
N ASN A 283 -12.00 -17.90 23.63
CA ASN A 283 -11.49 -19.28 23.64
C ASN A 283 -11.01 -19.75 22.27
N LEU A 284 -11.68 -19.33 21.21
CA LEU A 284 -11.24 -19.55 19.83
C LEU A 284 -9.86 -18.91 19.61
N LEU A 285 -9.65 -17.67 20.06
CA LEU A 285 -8.33 -17.02 20.00
C LEU A 285 -7.23 -17.77 20.77
N CYS A 286 -7.53 -18.22 21.99
CA CYS A 286 -6.60 -19.05 22.76
C CYS A 286 -6.25 -20.34 22.00
N THR A 287 -7.24 -21.00 21.40
CA THR A 287 -7.06 -22.22 20.60
C THR A 287 -6.22 -21.95 19.35
N ILE A 288 -6.50 -20.86 18.63
CA ILE A 288 -5.74 -20.44 17.44
C ILE A 288 -4.27 -20.20 17.79
N SER A 289 -3.99 -19.49 18.90
CA SER A 289 -2.64 -19.20 19.36
C SER A 289 -1.89 -20.47 19.76
N GLN A 290 -2.53 -21.37 20.53
CA GLN A 290 -1.94 -22.64 20.95
C GLN A 290 -1.67 -23.57 19.75
N ALA A 291 -2.66 -23.74 18.86
CA ALA A 291 -2.53 -24.56 17.66
C ALA A 291 -1.40 -24.05 16.75
N SER A 292 -1.26 -22.73 16.62
CA SER A 292 -0.19 -22.11 15.84
C SER A 292 1.20 -22.34 16.44
N LYS A 293 1.34 -22.33 17.77
CA LYS A 293 2.61 -22.66 18.46
C LYS A 293 3.04 -24.11 18.22
N ILE A 294 2.09 -25.02 18.15
CA ILE A 294 2.32 -26.46 17.94
C ILE A 294 2.36 -26.80 16.42
N GLN A 295 2.17 -25.81 15.54
CA GLN A 295 2.09 -25.97 14.08
C GLN A 295 0.93 -26.88 13.61
N ASP A 296 -0.18 -26.92 14.37
CA ASP A 296 -1.43 -27.59 14.00
C ASP A 296 -2.31 -26.65 13.16
N ILE A 297 -1.96 -26.53 11.88
CA ILE A 297 -2.60 -25.62 10.93
C ILE A 297 -4.09 -25.95 10.70
N PRO A 298 -4.51 -27.22 10.58
CA PRO A 298 -5.93 -27.55 10.40
C PRO A 298 -6.82 -27.05 11.54
N LEU A 299 -6.41 -27.24 12.79
CA LEU A 299 -7.17 -26.74 13.95
C LEU A 299 -7.20 -25.21 13.99
N ALA A 300 -6.05 -24.56 13.74
CA ALA A 300 -5.98 -23.10 13.69
C ALA A 300 -6.93 -22.52 12.62
N GLN A 301 -7.02 -23.14 11.44
CA GLN A 301 -7.89 -22.68 10.35
C GLN A 301 -9.38 -22.80 10.69
N VAL A 302 -9.82 -23.94 11.23
CA VAL A 302 -11.24 -24.11 11.59
C VAL A 302 -11.63 -23.15 12.71
N ALA A 303 -10.82 -23.03 13.75
CA ALA A 303 -11.06 -22.08 14.84
C ALA A 303 -11.05 -20.62 14.35
N LEU A 304 -10.15 -20.26 13.44
CA LEU A 304 -10.08 -18.91 12.86
C LEU A 304 -11.27 -18.62 11.94
N SER A 305 -11.77 -19.61 11.20
CA SER A 305 -13.00 -19.46 10.42
C SER A 305 -14.22 -19.23 11.30
N ALA A 306 -14.32 -19.93 12.45
CA ALA A 306 -15.37 -19.68 13.44
C ALA A 306 -15.25 -18.28 14.06
N LEU A 307 -14.03 -17.85 14.40
CA LEU A 307 -13.76 -16.54 14.95
C LEU A 307 -14.15 -15.41 13.99
N LEU A 308 -13.84 -15.56 12.69
CA LEU A 308 -14.15 -14.56 11.67
C LEU A 308 -15.66 -14.30 11.58
N VAL A 309 -16.48 -15.36 11.58
CA VAL A 309 -17.94 -15.22 11.56
C VAL A 309 -18.48 -14.66 12.88
N SER A 310 -17.86 -15.00 14.02
CA SER A 310 -18.19 -14.40 15.33
C SER A 310 -17.96 -12.88 15.33
N ILE A 311 -16.83 -12.42 14.79
CA ILE A 311 -16.50 -11.00 14.64
C ILE A 311 -17.46 -10.31 13.67
N GLU A 312 -17.84 -10.96 12.56
CA GLU A 312 -18.77 -10.38 11.58
C GLU A 312 -20.18 -10.18 12.15
N ARG A 313 -20.67 -11.12 12.96
CA ARG A 313 -22.05 -11.08 13.48
C ARG A 313 -22.22 -10.39 14.83
N SER A 314 -21.22 -10.39 15.70
CA SER A 314 -21.35 -9.92 17.09
C SER A 314 -20.43 -8.73 17.39
N PRO A 315 -20.99 -7.53 17.63
CA PRO A 315 -20.21 -6.38 18.10
C PRO A 315 -19.53 -6.60 19.46
N LYS A 316 -20.15 -7.38 20.37
CA LYS A 316 -19.54 -7.75 21.65
C LYS A 316 -18.27 -8.58 21.44
N SER A 317 -18.26 -9.48 20.45
CA SER A 317 -17.06 -10.23 20.08
C SER A 317 -15.96 -9.32 19.53
N GLN A 318 -16.30 -8.31 18.72
CA GLN A 318 -15.34 -7.32 18.25
C GLN A 318 -14.65 -6.60 19.42
N GLU A 319 -15.43 -6.19 20.43
CA GLU A 319 -14.92 -5.52 21.63
C GLU A 319 -13.97 -6.43 22.45
N VAL A 320 -14.36 -7.68 22.68
CA VAL A 320 -13.53 -8.64 23.43
C VAL A 320 -12.22 -8.92 22.69
N VAL A 321 -12.27 -9.11 21.38
CA VAL A 321 -11.07 -9.35 20.57
C VAL A 321 -10.17 -8.11 20.53
N MET A 322 -10.75 -6.91 20.40
CA MET A 322 -9.99 -5.65 20.42
C MET A 322 -9.28 -5.44 21.78
N ASN A 323 -9.99 -5.67 22.89
CA ASN A 323 -9.46 -5.38 24.23
C ASN A 323 -8.48 -6.45 24.75
N LYS A 324 -8.71 -7.73 24.43
CA LYS A 324 -7.97 -8.86 25.03
C LYS A 324 -7.31 -9.79 24.01
N GLY A 325 -7.70 -9.72 22.74
CA GLY A 325 -7.32 -10.69 21.71
C GLY A 325 -6.15 -10.31 20.81
N LEU A 326 -5.83 -9.02 20.68
CA LEU A 326 -4.85 -8.54 19.70
C LEU A 326 -3.45 -9.15 19.88
N HIS A 327 -2.97 -9.32 21.11
CA HIS A 327 -1.69 -9.97 21.39
C HIS A 327 -1.66 -11.43 20.89
N LEU A 328 -2.75 -12.18 21.11
CA LEU A 328 -2.86 -13.57 20.63
C LEU A 328 -2.88 -13.62 19.10
N MET A 329 -3.54 -12.67 18.44
CA MET A 329 -3.54 -12.54 16.98
C MET A 329 -2.14 -12.20 16.45
N ARG A 330 -1.39 -11.29 17.09
CA ARG A 330 0.00 -10.97 16.71
C ARG A 330 0.91 -12.19 16.83
N GLU A 331 0.84 -12.91 17.94
CA GLU A 331 1.65 -14.13 18.14
C GLU A 331 1.31 -15.19 17.09
N THR A 332 0.02 -15.38 16.80
CA THR A 332 -0.43 -16.29 15.72
C THR A 332 0.14 -15.87 14.37
N ALA A 333 0.11 -14.59 14.04
CA ALA A 333 0.65 -14.07 12.79
C ALA A 333 2.17 -14.31 12.68
N LYS A 334 2.93 -14.17 13.78
CA LYS A 334 4.37 -14.46 13.84
C LYS A 334 4.69 -15.95 13.64
N GLN A 335 3.89 -16.84 14.24
CA GLN A 335 4.11 -18.29 14.16
C GLN A 335 3.71 -18.90 12.81
N THR A 336 2.76 -18.29 12.10
CA THR A 336 2.15 -18.83 10.87
C THR A 336 2.61 -18.14 9.59
N LEU A 337 3.78 -17.48 9.61
CA LEU A 337 4.32 -16.71 8.48
C LEU A 337 4.41 -17.48 7.15
N LYS A 338 4.48 -18.82 7.18
CA LYS A 338 4.56 -19.68 5.99
C LYS A 338 3.19 -20.13 5.46
N HIS A 339 2.11 -19.92 6.21
CA HIS A 339 0.78 -20.46 5.93
C HIS A 339 -0.18 -19.35 5.50
N ASN A 340 -0.29 -19.14 4.19
CA ASN A 340 -1.05 -18.02 3.61
C ASN A 340 -2.55 -18.01 3.98
N SER A 341 -3.20 -19.17 4.08
CA SER A 341 -4.63 -19.25 4.41
C SER A 341 -4.95 -18.78 5.82
N VAL A 342 -4.07 -19.05 6.78
CA VAL A 342 -4.20 -18.54 8.17
C VAL A 342 -3.94 -17.05 8.20
N GLN A 343 -2.90 -16.58 7.51
CA GLN A 343 -2.56 -15.15 7.42
C GLN A 343 -3.68 -14.33 6.77
N GLU A 344 -4.32 -14.85 5.72
CA GLU A 344 -5.44 -14.19 5.05
C GLU A 344 -6.65 -14.06 5.96
N SER A 345 -6.98 -15.12 6.69
CA SER A 345 -8.12 -15.11 7.63
C SER A 345 -7.84 -14.19 8.83
N LEU A 346 -6.58 -14.11 9.30
CA LEU A 346 -6.16 -13.16 10.33
C LEU A 346 -6.24 -11.71 9.84
N ALA A 347 -5.79 -11.44 8.62
CA ALA A 347 -5.82 -10.11 8.03
C ALA A 347 -7.27 -9.60 7.87
N LYS A 348 -8.18 -10.46 7.39
CA LYS A 348 -9.62 -10.15 7.32
C LYS A 348 -10.24 -9.91 8.69
N ALA A 349 -9.92 -10.76 9.67
CA ALA A 349 -10.43 -10.58 11.03
C ALA A 349 -9.98 -9.23 11.62
N LEU A 350 -8.70 -8.88 11.46
CA LEU A 350 -8.17 -7.60 11.93
C LEU A 350 -8.79 -6.41 11.20
N GLU A 351 -8.95 -6.49 9.88
CA GLU A 351 -9.61 -5.46 9.08
C GLU A 351 -11.06 -5.24 9.54
N LEU A 352 -11.83 -6.31 9.77
CA LEU A 352 -13.21 -6.21 10.26
C LEU A 352 -13.27 -5.49 11.61
N ILE A 353 -12.35 -5.79 12.52
CA ILE A 353 -12.28 -5.15 13.84
C ILE A 353 -11.96 -3.65 13.72
N CYS A 354 -11.05 -3.28 12.82
CA CYS A 354 -10.65 -1.88 12.61
C CYS A 354 -11.66 -1.06 11.78
N SER A 355 -12.48 -1.69 10.93
CA SER A 355 -13.23 -1.01 9.87
C SER A 355 -14.46 -0.18 10.30
N ARG A 356 -14.86 -0.14 11.60
CA ARG A 356 -16.24 0.30 11.93
C ARG A 356 -16.53 1.13 13.18
N LYS A 357 -15.57 1.48 14.06
CA LYS A 357 -15.71 2.42 15.22
C LYS A 357 -14.62 2.23 16.29
N MET A 358 -13.88 1.13 16.24
CA MET A 358 -12.90 0.77 17.25
C MET A 358 -11.50 1.02 16.71
N HIS A 359 -10.71 1.74 17.49
CA HIS A 359 -9.34 2.10 17.13
C HIS A 359 -8.37 1.32 18.02
N MET A 360 -7.36 0.69 17.43
CA MET A 360 -6.25 0.12 18.21
C MET A 360 -5.52 1.27 18.89
N SER A 361 -5.01 1.11 20.12
CA SER A 361 -4.18 2.12 20.77
C SER A 361 -2.91 2.42 19.95
N LEU A 362 -2.25 3.57 20.19
CA LEU A 362 -1.03 3.94 19.48
C LEU A 362 0.06 2.87 19.66
N GLU A 363 0.25 2.42 20.90
CA GLU A 363 1.23 1.38 21.26
C GLU A 363 0.94 0.06 20.52
N GLU A 364 -0.33 -0.30 20.42
CA GLU A 364 -0.78 -1.51 19.74
C GLU A 364 -0.60 -1.40 18.22
N SER A 365 -0.90 -0.25 17.65
CA SER A 365 -0.65 0.07 16.24
C SER A 365 0.84 0.00 15.90
N GLN A 366 1.70 0.47 16.80
CA GLN A 366 3.16 0.35 16.68
C GLN A 366 3.60 -1.12 16.70
N LYS A 367 3.06 -1.96 17.60
CA LYS A 367 3.35 -3.41 17.63
C LYS A 367 2.88 -4.12 16.36
N TRP A 368 1.72 -3.77 15.82
CA TRP A 368 1.20 -4.34 14.57
C TRP A 368 1.95 -3.88 13.33
N SER A 369 2.58 -2.71 13.32
CA SER A 369 3.33 -2.20 12.17
C SER A 369 4.43 -3.18 11.71
N ALA A 370 5.02 -3.95 12.63
CA ALA A 370 6.01 -5.00 12.35
C ALA A 370 5.44 -6.21 11.59
N ILE A 371 4.12 -6.38 11.55
CA ILE A 371 3.42 -7.46 10.83
C ILE A 371 2.76 -6.90 9.57
N LEU A 372 2.07 -5.76 9.69
CA LEU A 372 1.34 -5.11 8.60
C LEU A 372 2.27 -4.72 7.45
N LEU A 373 3.43 -4.12 7.75
CA LEU A 373 4.37 -3.74 6.70
C LEU A 373 4.92 -4.96 5.94
N PRO A 374 5.39 -6.04 6.58
CA PRO A 374 5.69 -7.29 5.87
C PRO A 374 4.53 -7.89 5.07
N TRP A 375 3.28 -7.79 5.54
CA TRP A 375 2.11 -8.23 4.76
C TRP A 375 1.98 -7.48 3.44
N VAL A 376 2.29 -6.19 3.42
CA VAL A 376 2.31 -5.38 2.20
C VAL A 376 3.40 -5.86 1.22
N PHE A 377 4.65 -5.99 1.70
CA PHE A 377 5.83 -6.14 0.84
C PHE A 377 6.28 -7.58 0.55
N ARG A 378 5.78 -8.59 1.27
CA ARG A 378 6.28 -9.96 1.12
C ARG A 378 5.90 -10.56 -0.23
N LYS A 379 6.86 -11.21 -0.89
CA LYS A 379 6.71 -11.84 -2.23
C LYS A 379 5.58 -12.87 -2.36
N PHE A 380 5.13 -13.45 -1.25
CA PHE A 380 4.09 -14.50 -1.21
C PHE A 380 2.79 -14.04 -0.55
N SER A 381 2.60 -12.74 -0.28
CA SER A 381 1.30 -12.26 0.23
C SER A 381 0.24 -12.32 -0.87
N SER A 382 -0.93 -12.86 -0.53
CA SER A 382 -2.11 -12.78 -1.41
C SER A 382 -2.55 -11.31 -1.54
N ASP A 383 -3.23 -11.00 -2.64
CA ASP A 383 -3.74 -9.64 -2.87
C ASP A 383 -4.71 -9.21 -1.77
N THR A 384 -5.46 -10.16 -1.21
CA THR A 384 -6.33 -9.94 -0.05
C THR A 384 -5.56 -9.52 1.20
N ILE A 385 -4.49 -10.23 1.58
CA ILE A 385 -3.66 -9.87 2.75
C ILE A 385 -3.09 -8.46 2.59
N ARG A 386 -2.60 -8.16 1.38
CA ARG A 386 -2.01 -6.86 1.07
C ARG A 386 -3.04 -5.74 1.17
N PHE A 387 -4.22 -5.92 0.58
CA PHE A 387 -5.31 -4.96 0.64
C PHE A 387 -5.74 -4.66 2.08
N SER A 388 -6.02 -5.70 2.88
CA SER A 388 -6.36 -5.55 4.29
C SER A 388 -5.26 -4.81 5.08
N ALA A 389 -3.99 -5.15 4.84
CA ALA A 389 -2.87 -4.49 5.52
C ALA A 389 -2.75 -3.00 5.15
N ILE A 390 -2.92 -2.64 3.87
CA ILE A 390 -2.90 -1.25 3.39
C ILE A 390 -4.07 -0.47 4.00
N ASN A 391 -5.27 -1.05 4.04
CA ASN A 391 -6.43 -0.42 4.66
C ASN A 391 -6.18 -0.15 6.15
N ILE A 392 -5.72 -1.15 6.91
CA ILE A 392 -5.44 -0.97 8.34
C ILE A 392 -4.35 0.09 8.56
N LEU A 393 -3.26 0.07 7.78
CA LEU A 393 -2.22 1.10 7.87
C LEU A 393 -2.79 2.49 7.55
N SER A 394 -3.65 2.62 6.55
CA SER A 394 -4.31 3.90 6.22
C SER A 394 -5.13 4.44 7.39
N HIS A 395 -5.93 3.59 8.04
CA HIS A 395 -6.71 3.99 9.23
C HIS A 395 -5.79 4.41 10.39
N ILE A 396 -4.67 3.69 10.64
CA ILE A 396 -3.69 4.07 11.67
C ILE A 396 -3.14 5.49 11.41
N LEU A 397 -2.86 5.82 10.15
CA LEU A 397 -2.37 7.17 9.80
C LEU A 397 -3.45 8.24 10.01
N GLU A 398 -4.71 7.91 9.75
CA GLU A 398 -5.84 8.82 9.95
C GLU A 398 -6.14 9.06 11.43
N ASP A 399 -6.11 8.00 12.25
CA ASP A 399 -6.43 8.05 13.68
C ASP A 399 -5.39 8.81 14.50
N TYR A 400 -4.10 8.66 14.17
CA TYR A 400 -2.99 9.13 14.99
C TYR A 400 -2.22 10.32 14.42
N GLY A 401 -2.44 10.69 13.16
CA GLY A 401 -1.82 11.82 12.48
C GLY A 401 -0.32 12.00 12.78
N PRO A 402 0.10 13.08 13.48
CA PRO A 402 1.51 13.35 13.75
C PRO A 402 2.22 12.24 14.54
N SER A 403 1.52 11.51 15.42
CA SER A 403 2.09 10.39 16.18
C SER A 403 2.38 9.16 15.30
N SER A 404 1.79 9.09 14.10
CA SER A 404 1.98 8.00 13.14
C SER A 404 3.11 8.24 12.12
N VAL A 405 3.79 9.40 12.17
CA VAL A 405 4.86 9.79 11.23
C VAL A 405 5.96 8.73 11.12
N LEU A 406 6.29 8.06 12.22
CA LEU A 406 7.27 6.98 12.22
C LEU A 406 6.82 5.81 11.34
N ILE A 407 5.54 5.42 11.41
CA ILE A 407 4.97 4.33 10.62
C ILE A 407 4.92 4.72 9.14
N SER A 408 4.53 5.96 8.82
CA SER A 408 4.50 6.44 7.44
C SER A 408 5.91 6.52 6.81
N GLN A 409 6.93 6.92 7.58
CA GLN A 409 8.33 6.89 7.15
C GLN A 409 8.87 5.48 7.00
N ALA A 410 8.51 4.55 7.90
CA ALA A 410 8.88 3.15 7.77
C ALA A 410 8.28 2.55 6.48
N TRP A 411 7.01 2.84 6.20
CA TRP A 411 6.33 2.43 4.97
C TRP A 411 7.01 2.99 3.72
N LEU A 412 7.32 4.30 3.70
CA LEU A 412 8.05 4.93 2.61
C LEU A 412 9.45 4.32 2.40
N THR A 413 10.15 3.97 3.48
CA THR A 413 11.46 3.31 3.42
C THR A 413 11.38 1.94 2.75
N MET A 414 10.36 1.15 3.10
CA MET A 414 10.15 -0.16 2.48
C MET A 414 9.72 -0.04 1.01
N LEU A 415 8.86 0.92 0.67
CA LEU A 415 8.53 1.24 -0.73
C LEU A 415 9.78 1.55 -1.55
N LEU A 416 10.64 2.44 -1.04
CA LEU A 416 11.87 2.85 -1.73
C LEU A 416 12.86 1.67 -1.88
N THR A 417 13.00 0.84 -0.84
CA THR A 417 13.90 -0.32 -0.85
C THR A 417 13.45 -1.40 -1.85
N ASP A 418 12.14 -1.65 -1.92
CA ASP A 418 11.59 -2.60 -2.87
C ASP A 418 11.61 -2.04 -4.31
N ALA A 419 11.28 -0.76 -4.52
CA ALA A 419 11.41 -0.10 -5.81
C ALA A 419 12.86 -0.12 -6.34
N LEU A 420 13.84 0.08 -5.46
CA LEU A 420 15.27 -0.08 -5.77
C LEU A 420 15.60 -1.51 -6.21
N SER A 421 15.06 -2.51 -5.51
CA SER A 421 15.26 -3.92 -5.85
C SER A 421 14.66 -4.24 -7.22
N CYS A 422 13.46 -3.73 -7.50
CA CYS A 422 12.81 -3.80 -8.80
C CYS A 422 13.72 -3.20 -9.90
N ARG A 423 14.14 -1.95 -9.75
CA ARG A 423 14.98 -1.24 -10.74
C ARG A 423 16.33 -1.93 -11.01
N LYS A 424 16.96 -2.48 -9.97
CA LYS A 424 18.20 -3.27 -10.10
C LYS A 424 17.99 -4.53 -10.95
N THR A 425 16.84 -5.19 -10.83
CA THR A 425 16.51 -6.35 -11.67
C THR A 425 16.22 -5.96 -13.12
N THR A 426 15.56 -4.83 -13.37
CA THR A 426 15.32 -4.33 -14.73
C THR A 426 16.62 -3.96 -15.42
N LEU A 427 17.55 -3.31 -14.72
CA LEU A 427 18.87 -2.92 -15.24
C LEU A 427 19.77 -4.12 -15.56
N THR A 428 19.65 -5.23 -14.81
CA THR A 428 20.45 -6.45 -15.04
C THR A 428 19.86 -7.35 -16.14
N LYS A 429 18.54 -7.30 -16.38
CA LYS A 429 17.86 -8.07 -17.44
C LYS A 429 17.78 -7.35 -18.80
N GLY A 430 18.15 -6.07 -18.87
CA GLY A 430 18.11 -5.28 -20.10
C GLY A 430 19.02 -5.86 -21.20
N ASN A 431 18.42 -6.24 -22.33
CA ASN A 431 19.10 -6.79 -23.49
C ASN A 431 20.02 -5.70 -24.12
N PRO A 432 21.32 -5.93 -24.37
CA PRO A 432 22.26 -4.92 -24.91
C PRO A 432 22.01 -4.51 -26.37
N GLN A 433 20.85 -4.83 -26.94
CA GLN A 433 20.50 -4.64 -28.35
C GLN A 433 19.50 -3.48 -28.55
N LEU A 434 19.84 -2.31 -28.03
CA LEU A 434 19.40 -1.01 -28.56
C LEU A 434 20.55 -0.05 -28.29
N THR A 435 21.09 0.55 -29.35
CA THR A 435 22.24 1.47 -29.35
C THR A 435 21.99 2.81 -28.63
N SER A 436 21.05 2.84 -27.69
CA SER A 436 20.68 3.95 -26.81
C SER A 436 21.60 3.98 -25.57
N GLY A 437 22.76 4.61 -25.73
CA GLY A 437 23.38 5.49 -24.72
C GLY A 437 23.99 4.87 -23.45
N LYS A 438 25.32 4.66 -23.46
CA LYS A 438 26.13 4.45 -22.23
C LYS A 438 25.87 5.52 -21.15
N VAL A 439 25.45 6.72 -21.55
CA VAL A 439 25.17 7.85 -20.65
C VAL A 439 23.85 7.68 -19.90
N LYS A 440 22.78 7.21 -20.56
CA LYS A 440 21.49 6.91 -19.90
C LYS A 440 21.66 5.85 -18.82
N THR A 441 22.38 4.77 -19.13
CA THR A 441 22.71 3.73 -18.14
C THR A 441 23.56 4.25 -16.97
N GLN A 442 24.46 5.20 -17.20
CA GLN A 442 25.24 5.84 -16.12
C GLN A 442 24.38 6.73 -15.24
N ILE A 443 23.42 7.46 -15.82
CA ILE A 443 22.46 8.29 -15.06
C ILE A 443 21.57 7.38 -14.21
N ASP A 444 21.02 6.31 -14.78
CA ASP A 444 20.22 5.34 -14.05
C ASP A 444 21.00 4.71 -12.89
N GLN A 445 22.26 4.33 -13.10
CA GLN A 445 23.14 3.81 -12.04
C GLN A 445 23.40 4.87 -10.95
N SER A 446 23.65 6.13 -11.32
CA SER A 446 23.82 7.23 -10.38
C SER A 446 22.55 7.49 -9.55
N ASN A 447 21.38 7.42 -10.18
CA ASN A 447 20.09 7.58 -9.50
C ASN A 447 19.86 6.43 -8.50
N VAL A 448 20.16 5.19 -8.88
CA VAL A 448 20.08 4.02 -7.99
C VAL A 448 21.03 4.16 -6.79
N LEU A 449 22.25 4.64 -6.99
CA LEU A 449 23.22 4.89 -5.91
C LEU A 449 22.72 5.97 -4.94
N SER A 450 22.28 7.12 -5.48
CA SER A 450 21.76 8.23 -4.68
C SER A 450 20.50 7.84 -3.89
N ALA A 451 19.60 7.07 -4.51
CA ALA A 451 18.41 6.56 -3.86
C ALA A 451 18.72 5.49 -2.82
N THR A 452 19.74 4.64 -3.03
CA THR A 452 20.22 3.69 -2.00
C THR A 452 20.74 4.43 -0.77
N GLN A 453 21.54 5.49 -0.97
CA GLN A 453 21.99 6.34 0.14
C GLN A 453 20.81 7.00 0.85
N THR A 454 19.81 7.47 0.10
CA THR A 454 18.60 8.09 0.65
C THR A 454 17.76 7.09 1.45
N ALA A 455 17.62 5.85 0.98
CA ALA A 455 16.91 4.79 1.71
C ALA A 455 17.60 4.48 3.05
N ASN A 456 18.93 4.43 3.07
CA ASN A 456 19.68 4.24 4.31
C ASN A 456 19.51 5.43 5.27
N GLN A 457 19.54 6.66 4.76
CA GLN A 457 19.30 7.87 5.58
C GLN A 457 17.89 7.90 6.15
N LEU A 458 16.89 7.51 5.37
CA LEU A 458 15.50 7.43 5.82
C LEU A 458 15.32 6.32 6.86
N ALA A 459 15.95 5.16 6.67
CA ALA A 459 15.94 4.06 7.65
C ALA A 459 16.59 4.48 8.98
N SER A 460 17.72 5.19 8.94
CA SER A 460 18.34 5.78 10.13
C SER A 460 17.41 6.79 10.80
N ALA A 461 16.76 7.67 10.03
CA ALA A 461 15.83 8.65 10.59
C ALA A 461 14.64 8.01 11.32
N VAL A 462 14.10 6.90 10.80
CA VAL A 462 13.05 6.12 11.47
C VAL A 462 13.55 5.54 12.80
N VAL A 463 14.76 4.98 12.83
CA VAL A 463 15.36 4.40 14.04
C VAL A 463 15.64 5.47 15.09
N ASP A 464 16.18 6.60 14.68
CA ASP A 464 16.50 7.71 15.58
C ASP A 464 15.23 8.36 16.14
N LEU A 465 14.18 8.52 15.33
CA LEU A 465 12.85 8.98 15.77
C LEU A 465 12.20 7.99 16.75
N ALA A 466 12.42 6.69 16.57
CA ALA A 466 12.00 5.68 17.55
C ALA A 466 12.78 5.81 18.87
N GLY A 467 14.09 6.12 18.77
CA GLY A 467 14.97 6.34 19.92
C GLY A 467 14.61 7.56 20.76
N THR A 468 14.07 8.63 20.15
CA THR A 468 13.58 9.80 20.90
C THR A 468 12.31 9.51 21.68
N GLN A 469 11.44 8.64 21.18
CA GLN A 469 10.25 8.15 21.91
C GLN A 469 10.61 7.25 23.11
N LEU A 470 11.85 6.76 23.19
CA LEU A 470 12.33 5.85 24.25
C LEU A 470 12.87 6.58 25.51
N GLY A 471 12.91 7.92 25.55
CA GLY A 471 13.67 8.68 26.55
C GLY A 471 13.19 8.61 28.03
N THR A 472 14.09 8.15 28.93
CA THR A 472 14.14 8.29 30.41
C THR A 472 13.21 7.44 31.30
N THR A 473 13.07 6.14 31.07
CA THR A 473 12.86 5.17 32.18
C THR A 473 13.51 3.83 31.84
N PRO A 474 14.76 3.56 32.28
CA PRO A 474 15.34 2.23 32.22
C PRO A 474 14.88 1.47 33.47
N ASP A 475 13.58 1.26 33.62
CA ASP A 475 13.06 0.33 34.62
C ASP A 475 11.75 -0.28 34.11
N VAL A 476 11.69 -1.61 34.25
CA VAL A 476 10.61 -2.54 33.93
C VAL A 476 10.64 -3.15 32.52
N ASP A 477 10.52 -4.49 32.53
CA ASP A 477 10.69 -5.53 31.51
C ASP A 477 9.73 -5.45 30.31
N ASP A 478 9.15 -4.29 29.99
CA ASP A 478 8.22 -4.11 28.89
C ASP A 478 8.95 -3.93 27.56
N THR A 479 8.73 -4.89 26.65
CA THR A 479 9.32 -4.90 25.31
C THR A 479 8.90 -3.66 24.53
N PHE A 480 9.85 -2.77 24.22
CA PHE A 480 9.66 -1.58 23.39
C PHE A 480 8.75 -1.87 22.17
N PRO A 481 7.59 -1.20 22.01
CA PRO A 481 6.56 -1.54 21.02
C PRO A 481 7.05 -1.65 19.57
N LEU A 482 8.04 -0.83 19.21
CA LEU A 482 8.63 -0.77 17.87
C LEU A 482 9.84 -1.71 17.70
N ALA A 483 10.29 -2.43 18.73
CA ALA A 483 11.49 -3.27 18.67
C ALA A 483 11.43 -4.31 17.55
N ASP A 484 10.26 -4.94 17.35
CA ASP A 484 10.05 -5.91 16.29
C ASP A 484 10.15 -5.27 14.91
N LEU A 485 9.58 -4.08 14.72
CA LEU A 485 9.64 -3.33 13.46
C LEU A 485 11.09 -2.97 13.12
N LEU A 486 11.82 -2.39 14.10
CA LEU A 486 13.20 -1.95 13.90
C LEU A 486 14.18 -3.11 13.73
N SER A 487 13.76 -4.33 14.07
CA SER A 487 14.55 -5.56 13.81
C SER A 487 14.40 -6.08 12.37
N LEU A 488 13.50 -5.50 11.56
CA LEU A 488 13.35 -5.84 10.15
C LEU A 488 14.35 -5.07 9.28
N GLU A 489 14.77 -5.66 8.17
CA GLU A 489 15.50 -4.93 7.13
C GLU A 489 14.54 -3.93 6.43
N PRO A 490 14.95 -2.67 6.19
CA PRO A 490 16.33 -2.13 6.27
C PRO A 490 16.72 -1.45 7.61
N PHE A 491 15.90 -1.55 8.65
CA PHE A 491 16.10 -0.85 9.93
C PHE A 491 17.06 -1.58 10.89
N ALA A 492 17.20 -2.90 10.74
CA ALA A 492 17.98 -3.77 11.62
C ALA A 492 19.45 -3.34 11.77
N GLY A 493 20.05 -2.81 10.69
CA GLY A 493 21.41 -2.26 10.71
C GLY A 493 21.51 -1.05 11.64
N PRO A 494 20.87 0.09 11.32
CA PRO A 494 20.89 1.28 12.18
C PRO A 494 20.43 1.03 13.63
N PHE A 495 19.42 0.17 13.84
CA PHE A 495 18.92 -0.17 15.18
C PHE A 495 19.98 -0.82 16.09
N LYS A 496 20.89 -1.63 15.53
CA LYS A 496 22.02 -2.20 16.28
C LYS A 496 23.03 -1.15 16.73
N PHE A 497 23.17 -0.04 16.00
CA PHE A 497 24.04 1.08 16.36
C PHE A 497 23.42 1.98 17.43
N LEU A 498 22.10 2.20 17.38
CA LEU A 498 21.38 2.96 18.41
C LEU A 498 21.53 2.37 19.82
N LYS A 499 21.60 1.04 19.95
CA LYS A 499 21.85 0.38 21.25
C LYS A 499 23.25 0.64 21.82
N LYS A 500 24.19 1.18 21.03
CA LYS A 500 25.58 1.41 21.42
C LYS A 500 25.90 2.88 21.69
N ASP A 501 25.22 3.82 21.03
CA ASP A 501 25.43 5.27 21.17
C ASP A 501 24.21 5.96 21.83
N LYS A 502 24.41 7.09 22.53
CA LYS A 502 23.29 7.91 23.00
C LYS A 502 22.47 8.38 21.79
N ALA A 503 21.16 8.14 21.83
CA ALA A 503 20.23 8.51 20.75
C ALA A 503 20.41 9.98 20.32
N THR A 504 20.70 10.20 19.04
CA THR A 504 20.72 11.55 18.46
C THR A 504 19.28 12.04 18.31
N LYS A 505 18.92 13.12 19.02
CA LYS A 505 17.59 13.70 18.94
C LYS A 505 17.37 14.28 17.53
N ILE A 506 16.56 13.60 16.72
CA ILE A 506 16.07 14.10 15.43
C ILE A 506 14.91 15.06 15.68
N SER A 507 14.92 16.21 14.99
CA SER A 507 13.79 17.15 14.99
C SER A 507 12.74 16.77 13.94
N ALA A 508 11.50 17.26 14.10
CA ALA A 508 10.44 17.14 13.11
C ALA A 508 10.88 17.67 11.73
N ALA A 509 11.71 18.71 11.69
CA ALA A 509 12.26 19.26 10.46
C ALA A 509 13.27 18.32 9.76
N ASP A 510 14.11 17.63 10.53
CA ASP A 510 15.05 16.63 10.00
C ASP A 510 14.29 15.41 9.48
N SER A 511 13.26 14.99 10.21
CA SER A 511 12.32 13.94 9.80
C SER A 511 11.60 14.30 8.49
N ALA A 512 11.05 15.51 8.39
CA ALA A 512 10.44 16.06 7.18
C ALA A 512 11.43 16.09 5.99
N SER A 513 12.68 16.48 6.25
CA SER A 513 13.76 16.51 5.24
C SER A 513 14.10 15.12 4.72
N ALA A 514 14.14 14.11 5.60
CA ALA A 514 14.35 12.72 5.21
C ALA A 514 13.20 12.21 4.33
N THR A 515 11.95 12.45 4.74
CA THR A 515 10.75 12.09 3.95
C THR A 515 10.75 12.76 2.58
N LEU A 516 11.05 14.05 2.52
CA LEU A 516 11.17 14.80 1.27
C LEU A 516 12.20 14.16 0.32
N LYS A 517 13.37 13.79 0.83
CA LYS A 517 14.41 13.10 0.04
C LYS A 517 13.93 11.71 -0.40
N GLY A 518 13.25 10.97 0.48
CA GLY A 518 12.66 9.67 0.19
C GLY A 518 11.68 9.72 -0.99
N ILE A 519 10.72 10.64 -0.97
CA ILE A 519 9.72 10.81 -2.05
C ILE A 519 10.41 11.22 -3.36
N LYS A 520 11.40 12.13 -3.29
CA LYS A 520 12.22 12.51 -4.46
C LYS A 520 12.91 11.30 -5.07
N ALA A 521 13.62 10.52 -4.27
CA ALA A 521 14.35 9.34 -4.72
C ALA A 521 13.40 8.30 -5.33
N LEU A 522 12.24 8.06 -4.69
CA LEU A 522 11.21 7.15 -5.19
C LEU A 522 10.68 7.60 -6.56
N THR A 523 10.40 8.90 -6.70
CA THR A 523 9.93 9.50 -7.97
C THR A 523 10.95 9.31 -9.09
N GLU A 524 12.23 9.62 -8.84
CA GLU A 524 13.29 9.49 -9.85
C GLU A 524 13.51 8.04 -10.30
N ILE A 525 13.28 7.06 -9.44
CA ILE A 525 13.42 5.63 -9.79
C ILE A 525 12.23 5.12 -10.62
N CYS A 526 11.01 5.51 -10.25
CA CYS A 526 9.81 4.98 -10.90
C CYS A 526 9.29 5.84 -12.07
N ALA A 527 9.74 7.09 -12.29
CA ALA A 527 9.19 7.98 -13.31
C ALA A 527 9.16 7.39 -14.74
N GLU A 528 10.15 6.59 -15.11
CA GLU A 528 10.28 5.99 -16.45
C GLU A 528 10.13 4.45 -16.44
N ASP A 529 9.56 3.87 -15.38
CA ASP A 529 9.43 2.42 -15.19
C ASP A 529 8.00 2.03 -14.79
N SER A 530 7.19 1.64 -15.78
CA SER A 530 5.79 1.27 -15.54
C SER A 530 5.62 0.05 -14.62
N LEU A 531 6.61 -0.85 -14.54
CA LEU A 531 6.58 -1.99 -13.63
C LEU A 531 6.82 -1.52 -12.19
N CYS A 532 7.79 -0.61 -11.99
CA CYS A 532 8.00 0.08 -10.70
C CYS A 532 6.73 0.80 -10.26
N GLN A 533 6.12 1.61 -11.15
CA GLN A 533 4.91 2.38 -10.88
C GLN A 533 3.75 1.48 -10.45
N ASN A 534 3.51 0.39 -11.18
CA ASN A 534 2.46 -0.57 -10.81
C ASN A 534 2.71 -1.18 -9.45
N LYS A 535 3.95 -1.59 -9.17
CA LYS A 535 4.32 -2.24 -7.92
C LYS A 535 4.16 -1.33 -6.71
N ILE A 536 4.59 -0.06 -6.81
CA ILE A 536 4.45 0.88 -5.69
C ILE A 536 2.98 1.28 -5.47
N ALA A 537 2.17 1.31 -6.53
CA ALA A 537 0.72 1.48 -6.41
C ALA A 537 0.08 0.29 -5.68
N ASP A 538 0.46 -0.95 -6.01
CA ASP A 538 -0.03 -2.16 -5.31
C ASP A 538 0.39 -2.21 -3.84
N PHE A 539 1.47 -1.52 -3.47
CA PHE A 539 1.95 -1.40 -2.09
C PHE A 539 1.40 -0.18 -1.34
N GLY A 540 0.36 0.48 -1.87
CA GLY A 540 -0.41 1.50 -1.16
C GLY A 540 0.27 2.86 -1.03
N VAL A 541 1.16 3.21 -1.96
CA VAL A 541 1.78 4.55 -2.00
C VAL A 541 0.75 5.69 -2.05
N LEU A 542 -0.45 5.44 -2.60
CA LEU A 542 -1.52 6.43 -2.69
C LEU A 542 -2.05 6.85 -1.31
N CYS A 543 -2.14 5.95 -0.34
CA CYS A 543 -2.52 6.29 1.04
C CYS A 543 -1.53 7.30 1.66
N LEU A 544 -0.23 7.07 1.47
CA LEU A 544 0.82 7.98 1.93
C LEU A 544 0.75 9.34 1.22
N LEU A 545 0.59 9.33 -0.11
CA LEU A 545 0.51 10.56 -0.89
C LEU A 545 -0.72 11.38 -0.51
N ARG A 546 -1.87 10.73 -0.32
CA ARG A 546 -3.11 11.37 0.15
C ARG A 546 -2.88 12.09 1.48
N ARG A 547 -2.33 11.39 2.49
CA ARG A 547 -2.04 11.99 3.80
C ARG A 547 -1.07 13.18 3.68
N LEU A 548 0.03 13.03 2.94
CA LEU A 548 1.04 14.07 2.77
C LEU A 548 0.54 15.31 2.02
N LEU A 549 -0.50 15.17 1.19
CA LEU A 549 -1.11 16.28 0.45
C LEU A 549 -2.16 17.00 1.29
N LEU A 550 -3.07 16.24 1.91
CA LEU A 550 -4.22 16.78 2.64
C LEU A 550 -3.86 17.35 4.02
N GLU A 551 -2.91 16.73 4.72
CA GLU A 551 -2.63 16.99 6.14
C GLU A 551 -1.25 17.67 6.34
N ASP A 552 -1.06 18.26 7.52
CA ASP A 552 0.16 18.99 7.91
C ASP A 552 0.87 18.31 9.11
N ASP A 553 0.95 16.98 9.09
CA ASP A 553 1.47 16.15 10.21
C ASP A 553 2.86 16.59 10.70
N TYR A 554 3.75 17.01 9.80
CA TYR A 554 5.09 17.47 10.18
C TYR A 554 5.08 18.83 10.87
N GLU A 555 4.18 19.74 10.49
CA GLU A 555 4.04 21.04 11.16
C GLU A 555 3.43 20.86 12.54
N GLN A 556 2.43 19.99 12.66
CA GLN A 556 1.85 19.60 13.95
C GLN A 556 2.89 18.95 14.86
N LEU A 557 3.72 18.04 14.32
CA LEU A 557 4.81 17.41 15.08
C LEU A 557 5.85 18.45 15.55
N ALA A 558 6.23 19.40 14.69
CA ALA A 558 7.15 20.47 15.07
C ALA A 558 6.55 21.40 16.15
N ALA A 559 5.23 21.65 16.11
CA ALA A 559 4.54 22.42 17.13
C ALA A 559 4.51 21.68 18.48
N ILE A 560 4.29 20.35 18.47
CA ILE A 560 4.37 19.50 19.67
C ILE A 560 5.79 19.54 20.25
N GLU A 561 6.83 19.37 19.42
CA GLU A 561 8.23 19.45 19.87
C GLU A 561 8.58 20.82 20.47
N ALA A 562 8.06 21.90 19.88
CA ALA A 562 8.25 23.25 20.40
C ALA A 562 7.55 23.45 21.76
N TYR A 563 6.33 22.93 21.90
CA TYR A 563 5.58 22.95 23.15
C TYR A 563 6.29 22.16 24.25
N ASP A 564 6.73 20.93 23.96
CA ASP A 564 7.46 20.09 24.93
C ASP A 564 8.79 20.72 25.36
N ALA A 565 9.51 21.34 24.42
CA ALA A 565 10.73 22.08 24.73
C ALA A 565 10.46 23.27 25.66
N SER A 566 9.35 23.99 25.47
CA SER A 566 8.96 25.10 26.36
C SER A 566 8.60 24.62 27.77
N ARG A 567 7.85 23.52 27.88
CA ARG A 567 7.49 22.88 29.16
C ARG A 567 8.72 22.39 29.94
N ALA A 568 9.71 21.85 29.25
CA ALA A 568 10.96 21.41 29.86
C ALA A 568 11.78 22.57 30.44
N LEU A 569 11.68 23.76 29.85
CA LEU A 569 12.31 24.99 30.36
C LEU A 569 11.56 25.55 31.58
N GLU A 570 10.22 25.55 31.56
CA GLU A 570 9.39 25.98 32.70
C GLU A 570 9.57 25.09 33.93
N ALA A 571 9.76 23.78 33.74
CA ALA A 571 10.02 22.84 34.83
C ALA A 571 11.42 23.03 35.49
N GLN A 572 12.29 23.84 34.89
CA GLN A 572 13.64 24.13 35.38
C GLN A 572 13.78 25.51 36.05
N ASP A 573 12.67 26.21 36.35
CA ASP A 573 12.77 27.48 37.10
C ASP A 573 13.06 27.20 38.59
N PRO A 574 14.13 27.75 39.19
CA PRO A 574 14.62 27.31 40.50
C PRO A 574 13.89 28.01 41.66
N GLY A 575 13.66 27.27 42.75
CA GLY A 575 13.42 27.88 44.06
C GLY A 575 14.53 28.87 44.44
N PRO A 576 14.30 29.79 45.39
CA PRO A 576 15.20 30.91 45.64
C PRO A 576 16.52 30.41 46.24
N SER A 577 17.61 30.41 45.47
CA SER A 577 18.95 30.14 45.99
C SER A 577 19.82 31.40 46.01
N ALA A 578 20.48 31.57 47.16
CA ALA A 578 21.35 32.65 47.58
C ALA A 578 22.47 33.03 46.58
N PRO A 579 23.02 34.27 46.68
CA PRO A 579 24.00 34.75 45.73
C PRO A 579 25.38 34.16 46.00
N GLY A 580 25.90 33.42 45.01
CA GLY A 580 27.31 33.10 44.89
C GLY A 580 27.60 31.61 44.77
N GLU A 581 27.69 31.11 43.54
CA GLU A 581 28.76 30.22 43.07
C GLU A 581 28.58 29.92 41.59
N SER A 582 29.55 30.35 40.79
CA SER A 582 29.66 30.05 39.36
C SER A 582 30.18 28.61 39.19
N SER A 583 29.37 27.72 38.62
CA SER A 583 29.84 26.47 38.03
C SER A 583 29.21 26.25 36.66
N GLY A 584 30.02 25.76 35.72
CA GLY A 584 29.81 25.84 34.28
C GLY A 584 28.51 25.20 33.81
N VAL A 585 27.65 26.04 33.22
CA VAL A 585 26.53 25.59 32.41
C VAL A 585 27.10 25.13 31.07
N ASP A 586 27.11 23.82 30.84
CA ASP A 586 27.11 23.26 29.50
C ASP A 586 25.87 23.84 28.79
N THR A 587 26.12 24.80 27.90
CA THR A 587 25.16 25.44 27.03
C THR A 587 24.64 24.42 26.00
N SER A 588 23.75 23.51 26.45
CA SER A 588 22.82 22.87 25.53
C SER A 588 21.83 23.95 25.04
N SER A 589 22.26 24.63 23.99
CA SER A 589 21.56 25.76 23.40
C SER A 589 20.15 25.34 22.95
N PRO A 590 19.13 26.22 23.05
CA PRO A 590 17.78 26.02 22.51
C PRO A 590 17.77 26.18 20.98
N SER A 591 18.72 25.54 20.31
CA SER A 591 19.00 25.72 18.89
C SER A 591 18.45 24.54 18.10
N ASN A 592 17.40 24.81 17.31
CA ASN A 592 17.01 24.13 16.05
C ASN A 592 15.52 23.76 15.91
N LEU A 593 14.57 24.54 16.44
CA LEU A 593 13.19 24.45 15.96
C LEU A 593 13.10 25.09 14.56
N ARG A 594 13.55 24.34 13.54
CA ARG A 594 13.42 24.71 12.13
C ARG A 594 11.99 24.43 11.68
N VAL A 595 11.44 25.30 10.85
CA VAL A 595 10.14 25.06 10.20
C VAL A 595 10.29 23.87 9.24
N PRO A 596 9.47 22.81 9.37
CA PRO A 596 9.47 21.70 8.43
C PRO A 596 9.21 22.15 7.00
N ALA A 597 9.83 21.49 6.03
CA ALA A 597 9.70 21.83 4.61
C ALA A 597 8.40 21.27 3.98
N THR A 598 7.25 21.45 4.63
CA THR A 598 5.96 20.82 4.29
C THR A 598 5.49 21.16 2.88
N ALA A 599 5.59 22.42 2.47
CA ALA A 599 5.30 22.85 1.09
C ALA A 599 6.16 22.12 0.04
N HIS A 600 7.41 21.78 0.37
CA HIS A 600 8.27 20.99 -0.51
C HIS A 600 7.86 19.52 -0.53
N ILE A 601 7.45 18.96 0.61
CA ILE A 601 6.90 17.59 0.70
C ILE A 601 5.67 17.49 -0.20
N ARG A 602 4.67 18.38 -0.02
CA ARG A 602 3.46 18.45 -0.85
C ARG A 602 3.79 18.54 -2.34
N ARG A 603 4.72 19.40 -2.73
CA ARG A 603 5.16 19.53 -4.14
C ARG A 603 5.69 18.22 -4.71
N HIS A 604 6.51 17.49 -3.94
CA HIS A 604 7.10 16.24 -4.40
C HIS A 604 6.13 15.06 -4.31
N ALA A 605 5.21 15.07 -3.35
CA ALA A 605 4.08 14.15 -3.30
C ALA A 605 3.16 14.32 -4.52
N ALA A 606 2.79 15.56 -4.87
CA ALA A 606 1.99 15.88 -6.05
C ALA A 606 2.69 15.48 -7.35
N ARG A 607 4.01 15.68 -7.41
CA ARG A 607 4.85 15.19 -8.53
C ARG A 607 4.75 13.68 -8.68
N LEU A 608 4.93 12.92 -7.60
CA LEU A 608 4.83 11.46 -7.63
C LEU A 608 3.42 11.00 -8.00
N LEU A 609 2.39 11.67 -7.47
CA LEU A 609 0.99 11.40 -7.83
C LEU A 609 0.74 11.64 -9.33
N THR A 610 1.30 12.72 -9.91
CA THR A 610 1.21 12.99 -11.35
C THR A 610 1.87 11.87 -12.16
N VAL A 611 3.05 11.39 -11.75
CA VAL A 611 3.71 10.24 -12.38
C VAL A 611 2.84 8.99 -12.34
N LEU A 612 2.13 8.74 -11.23
CA LEU A 612 1.28 7.57 -11.04
C LEU A 612 -0.10 7.69 -11.72
N SER A 613 -0.59 8.91 -11.92
CA SER A 613 -1.91 9.22 -12.50
C SER A 613 -2.11 8.75 -13.94
N VAL A 614 -1.03 8.32 -14.61
CA VAL A 614 -1.09 7.68 -15.93
C VAL A 614 -1.58 6.23 -15.88
N LEU A 615 -1.58 5.59 -14.70
CA LEU A 615 -2.01 4.20 -14.52
C LEU A 615 -3.53 4.10 -14.34
N PRO A 616 -4.24 3.25 -15.11
CA PRO A 616 -5.71 3.15 -15.02
C PRO A 616 -6.26 2.81 -13.64
N LYS A 617 -5.55 2.00 -12.84
CA LYS A 617 -5.96 1.68 -11.46
C LYS A 617 -5.88 2.89 -10.53
N VAL A 618 -4.82 3.68 -10.66
CA VAL A 618 -4.61 4.91 -9.89
C VAL A 618 -5.64 5.97 -10.28
N GLN A 619 -5.98 6.07 -11.57
CA GLN A 619 -7.03 6.98 -12.04
C GLN A 619 -8.37 6.69 -11.36
N LYS A 620 -8.77 5.42 -11.27
CA LYS A 620 -10.01 5.01 -10.60
C LYS A 620 -10.02 5.38 -9.12
N GLU A 621 -8.90 5.18 -8.43
CA GLU A 621 -8.77 5.53 -7.00
C GLU A 621 -8.81 7.04 -6.77
N ILE A 622 -8.14 7.83 -7.62
CA ILE A 622 -8.20 9.30 -7.54
C ILE A 622 -9.63 9.80 -7.78
N VAL A 623 -10.31 9.30 -8.81
CA VAL A 623 -11.69 9.70 -9.14
C VAL A 623 -12.68 9.31 -8.05
N ALA A 624 -12.43 8.20 -7.33
CA ALA A 624 -13.27 7.76 -6.21
C ALA A 624 -13.06 8.60 -4.93
N ASP A 625 -11.92 9.30 -4.79
CA ASP A 625 -11.61 10.14 -3.62
C ASP A 625 -11.99 11.61 -3.86
N GLU A 626 -13.22 11.97 -3.48
CA GLU A 626 -13.74 13.33 -3.58
C GLU A 626 -12.89 14.36 -2.83
N SER A 627 -12.30 13.98 -1.68
CA SER A 627 -11.50 14.88 -0.85
C SER A 627 -10.18 15.24 -1.53
N LEU A 628 -9.52 14.25 -2.13
CA LEU A 628 -8.30 14.45 -2.90
C LEU A 628 -8.58 15.25 -4.18
N CYS A 629 -9.65 14.93 -4.91
CA CYS A 629 -10.03 15.69 -6.11
C CYS A 629 -10.29 17.16 -5.80
N LYS A 630 -11.03 17.46 -4.72
CA LYS A 630 -11.28 18.83 -4.27
C LYS A 630 -9.99 19.56 -3.94
N TRP A 631 -9.10 18.92 -3.16
CA TRP A 631 -7.80 19.50 -2.81
C TRP A 631 -6.94 19.78 -4.05
N LEU A 632 -6.90 18.87 -5.02
CA LEU A 632 -6.16 19.06 -6.27
C LEU A 632 -6.71 20.25 -7.08
N GLU A 633 -8.03 20.43 -7.11
CA GLU A 633 -8.68 21.53 -7.81
C GLU A 633 -8.40 22.89 -7.14
N GLU A 634 -8.47 22.95 -5.81
CA GLU A 634 -8.11 24.15 -5.02
C GLU A 634 -6.61 24.46 -5.12
N CYS A 635 -5.76 23.43 -5.09
CA CYS A 635 -4.32 23.57 -5.27
C CYS A 635 -3.98 24.10 -6.67
N ALA A 636 -4.62 23.57 -7.72
CA ALA A 636 -4.46 24.07 -9.09
C ALA A 636 -4.86 25.54 -9.25
N LYS A 637 -5.82 26.03 -8.45
CA LYS A 637 -6.22 27.45 -8.42
C LYS A 637 -5.34 28.34 -7.53
N GLY A 638 -4.35 27.77 -6.84
CA GLY A 638 -3.53 28.49 -5.86
C GLY A 638 -4.31 28.94 -4.63
N GLN A 639 -5.40 28.25 -4.27
CA GLN A 639 -6.26 28.59 -3.13
C GLN A 639 -5.80 27.94 -1.81
N ILE A 640 -4.88 26.97 -1.88
CA ILE A 640 -4.34 26.28 -0.70
C ILE A 640 -3.19 27.09 -0.08
N PRO A 641 -3.29 27.53 1.18
CA PRO A 641 -2.21 28.23 1.88
C PRO A 641 -0.91 27.42 1.88
N GLY A 642 0.23 28.10 1.66
CA GLY A 642 1.55 27.45 1.60
C GLY A 642 1.84 26.67 0.30
N CYS A 643 0.88 26.53 -0.62
CA CYS A 643 1.01 25.80 -1.89
C CYS A 643 0.97 26.71 -3.13
N ASN A 644 1.56 27.92 -3.05
CA ASN A 644 1.55 28.91 -4.13
C ASN A 644 2.63 28.69 -5.22
N ASP A 645 3.36 27.57 -5.18
CA ASP A 645 4.42 27.28 -6.14
C ASP A 645 3.81 26.81 -7.49
N LEU A 646 4.20 27.45 -8.59
CA LEU A 646 3.68 27.14 -9.94
C LEU A 646 3.83 25.65 -10.33
N LYS A 647 4.83 24.93 -9.78
CA LYS A 647 5.02 23.50 -10.06
C LYS A 647 3.92 22.66 -9.44
N ILE A 648 3.55 22.92 -8.17
CA ILE A 648 2.53 22.10 -7.49
C ILE A 648 1.16 22.33 -8.13
N GLN A 649 0.83 23.57 -8.50
CA GLN A 649 -0.41 23.91 -9.20
C GLN A 649 -0.51 23.17 -10.54
N SER A 650 0.59 23.15 -11.31
CA SER A 650 0.67 22.39 -12.56
C SER A 650 0.53 20.88 -12.34
N TYR A 651 1.20 20.30 -11.33
CA TYR A 651 1.08 18.87 -11.03
C TYR A 651 -0.34 18.50 -10.62
N ALA A 652 -1.00 19.33 -9.81
CA ALA A 652 -2.36 19.10 -9.37
C ALA A 652 -3.34 19.08 -10.57
N ARG A 653 -3.23 20.07 -11.47
CA ARG A 653 -4.05 20.10 -12.69
C ARG A 653 -3.72 18.95 -13.66
N ALA A 654 -2.45 18.63 -13.86
CA ALA A 654 -2.03 17.51 -14.70
C ALA A 654 -2.57 16.17 -14.16
N THR A 655 -2.55 15.98 -12.83
CA THR A 655 -3.12 14.81 -12.17
C THR A 655 -4.62 14.69 -12.44
N LEU A 656 -5.38 15.79 -12.29
CA LEU A 656 -6.81 15.80 -12.60
C LEU A 656 -7.09 15.48 -14.08
N LEU A 657 -6.35 16.10 -15.00
CA LEU A 657 -6.49 15.84 -16.44
C LEU A 657 -6.19 14.38 -16.80
N ASN A 658 -5.16 13.78 -16.17
CA ASN A 658 -4.83 12.37 -16.36
C ASN A 658 -5.89 11.44 -15.73
N ALA A 659 -6.44 11.80 -14.56
CA ALA A 659 -7.41 10.98 -13.82
C ALA A 659 -8.79 10.92 -14.50
N PHE A 660 -9.29 12.06 -14.98
CA PHE A 660 -10.61 12.16 -15.61
C PHE A 660 -10.60 11.92 -17.11
N CYS A 661 -9.52 11.36 -17.63
CA CYS A 661 -9.42 11.03 -19.02
C CYS A 661 -10.45 9.95 -19.40
N CYS A 662 -11.30 10.23 -20.39
CA CYS A 662 -12.43 9.37 -20.77
C CYS A 662 -11.96 7.99 -21.26
N ASN A 663 -12.09 6.96 -20.42
CA ASN A 663 -11.94 5.57 -20.84
C ASN A 663 -13.24 5.05 -21.50
N ASP A 664 -13.39 5.21 -22.81
CA ASP A 664 -14.31 4.40 -23.62
C ASP A 664 -13.66 3.05 -23.99
N ALA A 665 -13.30 2.29 -22.97
CA ALA A 665 -12.85 0.90 -23.10
C ALA A 665 -13.76 -0.03 -22.29
N GLY A 666 -15.07 0.10 -22.52
CA GLY A 666 -16.12 -0.82 -22.08
C GLY A 666 -16.67 -1.66 -23.24
N GLY A 667 -15.85 -1.98 -24.25
CA GLY A 667 -16.23 -2.91 -25.31
C GLY A 667 -15.84 -4.33 -24.92
N ASN A 668 -16.85 -5.21 -24.77
CA ASN A 668 -16.66 -6.65 -24.59
C ASN A 668 -15.65 -7.22 -25.62
N PRO A 669 -14.71 -8.09 -25.22
CA PRO A 669 -13.70 -8.66 -26.12
C PRO A 669 -14.23 -9.76 -27.07
N GLU A 670 -15.55 -9.89 -27.27
CA GLU A 670 -16.15 -11.05 -27.96
C GLU A 670 -16.69 -10.78 -29.37
N ASN A 671 -16.44 -9.63 -30.00
CA ASN A 671 -16.86 -9.42 -31.40
C ASN A 671 -15.80 -8.70 -32.23
N GLU A 672 -14.70 -9.39 -32.53
CA GLU A 672 -13.90 -9.09 -33.73
C GLU A 672 -14.25 -10.09 -34.82
N ASN A 673 -15.19 -9.73 -35.70
CA ASN A 673 -15.31 -10.23 -37.07
C ASN A 673 -16.40 -9.43 -37.82
N LEU A 674 -16.05 -8.34 -38.48
CA LEU A 674 -16.73 -7.81 -39.69
C LEU A 674 -15.92 -6.65 -40.30
N PRO A 675 -15.75 -6.59 -41.64
CA PRO A 675 -14.90 -5.60 -42.28
C PRO A 675 -15.64 -4.31 -42.67
N ASP A 676 -14.93 -3.21 -42.44
CA ASP A 676 -14.90 -1.87 -43.05
C ASP A 676 -16.19 -1.17 -43.52
N GLY A 677 -16.33 0.09 -43.07
CA GLY A 677 -17.42 1.00 -43.38
C GLY A 677 -17.22 2.39 -42.75
N SER A 678 -16.22 3.14 -43.21
CA SER A 678 -16.23 4.60 -43.38
C SER A 678 -17.16 5.42 -42.47
N TYR A 679 -16.77 5.68 -41.22
CA TYR A 679 -17.10 6.91 -40.48
C TYR A 679 -15.96 7.29 -39.53
N LEU A 680 -15.57 8.57 -39.58
CA LEU A 680 -14.54 9.21 -38.76
C LEU A 680 -14.85 9.12 -37.25
N ASN A 681 -14.51 8.01 -36.62
CA ASN A 681 -14.31 7.97 -35.18
C ASN A 681 -12.82 8.20 -34.91
N LYS A 682 -12.41 9.48 -34.75
CA LYS A 682 -11.18 9.78 -34.01
C LYS A 682 -11.39 9.17 -32.63
N LYS A 683 -10.81 7.98 -32.37
CA LYS A 683 -10.56 7.50 -31.00
C LYS A 683 -9.94 8.69 -30.27
N HIS A 684 -10.67 9.32 -29.36
CA HIS A 684 -10.12 10.36 -28.51
C HIS A 684 -9.06 9.69 -27.64
N THR A 685 -7.81 9.72 -28.10
CA THR A 685 -6.66 9.30 -27.31
C THR A 685 -6.61 10.19 -26.09
N CYS A 686 -6.59 9.58 -24.92
CA CYS A 686 -6.37 10.28 -23.68
C CYS A 686 -5.04 11.05 -23.73
N ASN A 687 -5.07 12.35 -23.44
CA ASN A 687 -3.84 13.15 -23.32
C ASN A 687 -3.20 12.86 -21.96
N HIS A 688 -1.92 12.50 -21.97
CA HIS A 688 -1.15 12.19 -20.76
C HIS A 688 -0.10 13.26 -20.50
N TYR A 689 -0.25 13.99 -19.39
CA TYR A 689 0.68 15.02 -18.95
C TYR A 689 1.73 14.44 -18.00
N ALA A 690 2.95 14.27 -18.50
CA ALA A 690 4.07 13.68 -17.75
C ALA A 690 4.84 14.71 -16.89
N ASP A 691 5.68 14.21 -15.96
CA ASP A 691 6.54 14.93 -14.97
C ASP A 691 7.59 15.94 -15.54
N MET A 692 7.49 16.31 -16.81
CA MET A 692 8.38 17.28 -17.47
C MET A 692 7.62 18.42 -18.12
N ILE A 693 6.30 18.32 -18.18
CA ILE A 693 5.39 19.27 -18.81
C ILE A 693 4.72 20.07 -17.71
N PHE A 694 4.99 21.38 -17.68
CA PHE A 694 4.32 22.31 -16.78
C PHE A 694 3.23 23.07 -17.53
N LEU A 695 2.03 23.03 -16.98
CA LEU A 695 0.88 23.82 -17.39
C LEU A 695 1.05 25.22 -16.81
N ILE A 696 1.02 26.24 -17.66
CA ILE A 696 1.02 27.63 -17.22
C ILE A 696 -0.44 28.06 -17.04
N ASN A 697 -0.71 28.71 -15.91
CA ASN A 697 -2.04 29.15 -15.48
C ASN A 697 -3.08 28.01 -15.49
N PRO A 698 -2.85 26.94 -14.71
CA PRO A 698 -3.72 25.76 -14.66
C PRO A 698 -5.17 26.04 -14.20
N GLU A 699 -5.46 27.23 -13.70
CA GLU A 699 -6.79 27.70 -13.32
C GLU A 699 -7.68 28.10 -14.50
N LEU A 700 -7.11 28.34 -15.69
CA LEU A 700 -7.85 28.82 -16.86
C LEU A 700 -8.90 27.80 -17.34
N PRO A 701 -10.05 28.25 -17.89
CA PRO A 701 -11.17 27.37 -18.26
C PRO A 701 -10.81 26.25 -19.25
N HIS A 702 -9.87 26.49 -20.16
CA HIS A 702 -9.44 25.51 -21.16
C HIS A 702 -8.66 24.31 -20.57
N TRP A 703 -8.28 24.38 -19.30
CA TRP A 703 -7.72 23.26 -18.53
C TRP A 703 -8.76 22.49 -17.72
N LYS A 704 -10.02 22.94 -17.64
CA LYS A 704 -11.05 22.24 -16.87
C LYS A 704 -11.39 20.91 -17.52
N CYS A 705 -11.57 19.89 -16.68
CA CYS A 705 -12.09 18.62 -17.14
C CYS A 705 -13.59 18.74 -17.44
N MET A 706 -14.06 18.10 -18.52
CA MET A 706 -15.50 17.99 -18.76
C MET A 706 -16.12 17.09 -17.70
N GLU A 707 -16.89 17.67 -16.77
CA GLU A 707 -17.75 16.90 -15.87
C GLU A 707 -18.85 16.22 -16.70
N LYS A 708 -18.83 14.89 -16.78
CA LYS A 708 -20.01 14.14 -17.20
C LYS A 708 -21.04 14.27 -16.08
N ARG A 709 -22.19 14.90 -16.36
CA ARG A 709 -23.40 14.72 -15.56
C ARG A 709 -23.65 13.22 -15.43
N MET A 710 -23.58 12.70 -14.21
CA MET A 710 -24.20 11.41 -13.90
C MET A 710 -25.68 11.51 -14.29
N PRO A 711 -26.24 10.57 -15.07
CA PRO A 711 -27.69 10.51 -15.22
C PRO A 711 -28.25 10.23 -13.83
N ASN A 712 -29.04 11.18 -13.31
CA ASN A 712 -29.72 11.02 -12.03
C ASN A 712 -30.43 9.65 -12.02
N SER A 713 -30.18 8.93 -10.94
CA SER A 713 -30.88 7.71 -10.57
C SER A 713 -32.37 7.85 -10.82
N ALA A 714 -32.91 6.85 -11.51
CA ALA A 714 -34.32 6.67 -11.76
C ALA A 714 -35.16 6.91 -10.49
N ASP A 715 -35.95 7.98 -10.50
CA ASP A 715 -37.18 8.03 -9.74
C ASP A 715 -38.11 6.97 -10.31
N LYS A 716 -38.23 5.85 -9.60
CA LYS A 716 -39.37 4.94 -9.73
C LYS A 716 -40.47 5.45 -8.80
N SER A 717 -41.48 6.09 -9.36
CA SER A 717 -42.85 5.89 -8.88
C SER A 717 -43.88 6.04 -10.01
N SER A 718 -44.40 4.87 -10.38
CA SER A 718 -45.75 4.51 -10.85
C SER A 718 -46.40 5.21 -12.07
N PRO A 719 -46.97 4.42 -13.02
CA PRO A 719 -47.92 4.91 -14.02
C PRO A 719 -49.36 4.80 -13.51
N GLY A 720 -50.20 5.79 -13.79
CA GLY A 720 -51.64 5.72 -13.52
C GLY A 720 -52.42 6.97 -13.91
N ASP A 721 -53.14 6.85 -15.03
CA ASP A 721 -54.41 7.49 -15.43
C ASP A 721 -54.62 9.01 -15.45
N GLY A 722 -55.11 9.48 -16.61
CA GLY A 722 -56.41 10.18 -16.66
C GLY A 722 -56.41 11.68 -16.98
N ASP A 723 -56.76 11.99 -18.22
CA ASP A 723 -57.57 13.12 -18.72
C ASP A 723 -57.26 14.60 -18.36
N ASP A 724 -57.13 15.38 -19.46
CA ASP A 724 -57.99 16.52 -19.84
C ASP A 724 -57.45 17.97 -19.96
N PHE A 725 -57.79 18.56 -21.13
CA PHE A 725 -57.91 19.96 -21.59
C PHE A 725 -56.70 20.94 -21.47
N ALA A 726 -56.09 21.44 -22.55
CA ALA A 726 -56.53 22.35 -23.64
C ALA A 726 -56.32 23.86 -23.36
N GLU A 727 -55.56 24.49 -24.28
CA GLU A 727 -55.68 25.87 -24.82
C GLU A 727 -55.79 27.09 -23.86
N ARG A 728 -54.87 28.08 -23.96
CA ARG A 728 -54.97 29.26 -24.85
C ARG A 728 -53.98 30.39 -24.53
N GLU A 729 -53.69 31.13 -25.59
CA GLU A 729 -52.81 32.29 -25.73
C GLU A 729 -53.40 33.66 -25.29
N HIS A 730 -52.49 34.66 -25.23
CA HIS A 730 -52.65 36.14 -25.29
C HIS A 730 -53.17 36.85 -24.02
N GLY A 731 -52.70 38.04 -23.59
CA GLY A 731 -51.75 39.04 -24.08
C GLY A 731 -52.07 40.42 -23.44
N ALA A 732 -51.04 41.27 -23.25
CA ALA A 732 -51.06 42.73 -22.99
C ALA A 732 -51.62 43.25 -21.62
N LEU A 733 -51.22 44.38 -21.00
CA LEU A 733 -50.16 45.40 -21.11
C LEU A 733 -50.28 46.33 -19.86
N GLY A 734 -49.15 46.90 -19.39
CA GLY A 734 -49.07 48.17 -18.65
C GLY A 734 -48.76 48.06 -17.14
N ASP A 735 -48.09 49.00 -16.47
CA ASP A 735 -47.00 49.91 -16.81
C ASP A 735 -46.38 50.33 -15.45
N ASP A 736 -45.10 50.72 -15.49
CA ASP A 736 -44.36 51.57 -14.55
C ASP A 736 -43.79 51.14 -13.18
N SER A 737 -42.46 51.29 -13.14
CA SER A 737 -41.56 51.78 -12.08
C SER A 737 -40.51 50.81 -11.52
N SER A 738 -39.26 51.24 -11.66
CA SER A 738 -38.01 50.48 -11.59
C SER A 738 -37.30 50.59 -10.23
N LEU A 739 -36.63 49.52 -9.79
CA LEU A 739 -35.16 49.46 -9.64
C LEU A 739 -34.65 48.08 -9.15
N ALA A 740 -33.74 47.51 -9.95
CA ALA A 740 -32.54 46.74 -9.57
C ALA A 740 -32.66 45.42 -8.77
N SER A 741 -32.57 44.29 -9.48
CA SER A 741 -31.54 43.23 -9.25
C SER A 741 -31.83 42.01 -10.14
N THR A 742 -31.49 42.09 -11.44
CA THR A 742 -31.58 40.92 -12.31
C THR A 742 -30.19 40.32 -12.47
N SER A 743 -30.01 39.21 -11.78
CA SER A 743 -29.06 38.15 -12.10
C SER A 743 -29.12 37.85 -13.60
N GLY A 744 -28.16 38.38 -14.33
CA GLY A 744 -27.96 38.06 -15.73
C GLY A 744 -27.59 36.59 -15.84
N PHE A 745 -28.54 35.78 -16.30
CA PHE A 745 -28.28 34.50 -16.93
C PHE A 745 -27.42 34.77 -18.17
N THR A 746 -26.10 34.79 -17.99
CA THR A 746 -25.17 34.71 -19.12
C THR A 746 -25.21 33.28 -19.62
N SER A 747 -25.91 33.12 -20.75
CA SER A 747 -25.77 32.02 -21.69
C SER A 747 -24.36 31.42 -21.64
N TYR A 748 -24.28 30.12 -21.37
CA TYR A 748 -23.05 29.34 -21.51
C TYR A 748 -22.50 29.59 -22.93
N SER A 749 -21.51 30.49 -23.04
CA SER A 749 -20.70 30.61 -24.24
C SER A 749 -20.12 29.23 -24.52
N GLU A 750 -20.30 28.73 -25.73
CA GLU A 750 -19.60 27.58 -26.28
C GLU A 750 -18.13 27.64 -25.81
N MET A 751 -17.66 26.60 -25.11
CA MET A 751 -16.26 26.53 -24.69
C MET A 751 -15.39 26.50 -25.94
N GLU A 752 -14.81 27.63 -26.32
CA GLU A 752 -13.80 27.71 -27.37
C GLU A 752 -12.64 26.77 -27.02
N PHE A 753 -12.46 25.71 -27.81
CA PHE A 753 -11.23 24.93 -27.78
C PHE A 753 -10.06 25.85 -28.14
N PRO A 754 -8.98 25.91 -27.35
CA PRO A 754 -7.88 26.82 -27.61
C PRO A 754 -7.23 26.47 -28.97
N PRO A 755 -7.21 27.40 -29.94
CA PRO A 755 -6.74 27.13 -31.30
C PRO A 755 -5.24 26.85 -31.43
N LEU A 756 -4.43 27.19 -30.41
CA LEU A 756 -2.97 27.14 -30.48
C LEU A 756 -2.36 26.63 -29.16
N ASP A 757 -1.26 25.89 -29.28
CA ASP A 757 -0.36 25.58 -28.17
C ASP A 757 0.91 26.43 -28.25
N VAL A 758 1.35 27.01 -27.14
CA VAL A 758 2.65 27.68 -27.03
C VAL A 758 3.52 26.95 -26.02
N VAL A 759 4.70 26.49 -26.47
CA VAL A 759 5.58 25.63 -25.68
C VAL A 759 6.93 26.30 -25.46
N PHE A 760 7.23 26.60 -24.20
CA PHE A 760 8.47 27.23 -23.75
C PHE A 760 9.56 26.20 -23.44
N ILE A 761 10.74 26.37 -24.06
CA ILE A 761 11.88 25.45 -23.91
C ILE A 761 13.14 26.22 -23.53
N HIS A 762 13.62 25.98 -22.31
CA HIS A 762 14.79 26.65 -21.75
C HIS A 762 16.11 26.16 -22.35
N GLY A 763 17.20 26.91 -22.16
CA GLY A 763 18.57 26.52 -22.53
C GLY A 763 19.37 25.85 -21.40
N LEU A 764 20.71 25.78 -21.57
CA LEU A 764 21.63 25.25 -20.56
C LEU A 764 21.54 26.05 -19.25
N ARG A 765 21.58 25.35 -18.10
CA ARG A 765 21.37 25.90 -16.74
C ARG A 765 20.03 26.62 -16.52
N GLY A 766 19.13 26.57 -17.50
CA GLY A 766 17.80 27.14 -17.42
C GLY A 766 16.86 26.29 -16.57
N GLY A 767 15.61 26.72 -16.49
CA GLY A 767 14.55 25.95 -15.87
C GLY A 767 13.19 26.38 -16.41
N PRO A 768 12.13 25.56 -16.20
CA PRO A 768 10.82 25.77 -16.80
C PRO A 768 10.20 27.14 -16.46
N PHE A 769 10.49 27.68 -15.26
CA PHE A 769 10.03 29.01 -14.87
C PHE A 769 11.18 30.02 -14.78
N LYS A 770 12.33 29.57 -14.31
CA LYS A 770 13.52 30.41 -14.06
C LYS A 770 13.99 31.18 -15.30
N THR A 771 13.99 30.53 -16.46
CA THR A 771 14.46 31.16 -17.71
C THR A 771 13.63 32.37 -18.12
N TRP A 772 12.33 32.34 -17.82
CA TRP A 772 11.37 33.35 -18.28
C TRP A 772 10.92 34.29 -17.16
N ARG A 773 11.64 34.32 -16.05
CA ARG A 773 11.30 35.14 -14.88
C ARG A 773 12.24 36.34 -14.75
N LEU A 774 11.62 37.49 -14.52
CA LEU A 774 12.26 38.80 -14.33
C LEU A 774 12.59 39.01 -12.85
N SER A 775 13.71 39.66 -12.53
CA SER A 775 14.02 40.08 -11.15
C SER A 775 13.26 41.37 -10.80
N GLU A 776 12.66 41.46 -9.61
CA GLU A 776 11.95 42.69 -9.17
C GLU A 776 12.92 43.82 -8.76
N ASP A 777 14.08 43.48 -8.19
CA ASP A 777 15.11 44.46 -7.83
C ASP A 777 15.98 44.87 -9.03
N LYS A 778 15.65 46.00 -9.64
CA LYS A 778 16.41 46.63 -10.74
C LYS A 778 17.77 47.25 -10.31
N SER A 779 18.19 47.12 -9.05
CA SER A 779 19.43 47.73 -8.53
C SER A 779 20.60 46.78 -8.26
N SER A 780 20.54 45.50 -8.66
CA SER A 780 21.71 44.60 -8.51
C SER A 780 22.74 44.80 -9.63
N THR A 781 23.38 45.96 -9.66
CA THR A 781 24.67 46.19 -10.34
C THR A 781 25.83 46.34 -9.34
N LYS A 782 25.63 45.99 -8.06
CA LYS A 782 26.69 46.01 -7.04
C LYS A 782 27.07 44.63 -6.45
N SER A 783 26.51 43.52 -6.95
CA SER A 783 26.82 42.16 -6.49
C SER A 783 27.22 41.26 -7.68
N GLY A 784 28.43 40.69 -7.63
CA GLY A 784 29.19 40.14 -8.77
C GLY A 784 28.76 38.78 -9.34
N LEU A 785 27.57 38.25 -9.02
CA LEU A 785 27.15 36.92 -9.51
C LEU A 785 25.82 36.96 -10.23
N VAL A 786 25.83 36.68 -11.54
CA VAL A 786 24.60 36.34 -12.28
C VAL A 786 23.92 35.11 -11.69
N GLU A 787 24.66 34.19 -11.08
CA GLU A 787 24.08 33.01 -10.41
C GLU A 787 23.28 33.36 -9.14
N LYS A 788 23.71 34.33 -8.33
CA LYS A 788 22.97 34.75 -7.13
C LYS A 788 21.75 35.61 -7.48
N ILE A 789 21.88 36.49 -8.47
CA ILE A 789 20.77 37.32 -8.98
C ILE A 789 19.69 36.42 -9.60
N ASP A 790 20.08 35.36 -10.30
CA ASP A 790 19.17 34.43 -10.98
C ASP A 790 18.58 33.37 -10.03
N GLU A 791 19.21 33.11 -8.87
CA GLU A 791 18.62 32.32 -7.76
C GLU A 791 17.55 33.10 -6.98
N GLU A 792 17.72 34.42 -6.79
CA GLU A 792 16.71 35.31 -6.17
C GLU A 792 15.57 35.63 -7.14
N ALA A 793 15.88 35.98 -8.39
CA ALA A 793 14.89 36.16 -9.46
C ALA A 793 14.10 34.88 -9.76
N GLY A 794 14.69 33.69 -9.53
CA GLY A 794 14.01 32.41 -9.65
C GLY A 794 12.97 32.12 -8.57
N LYS A 795 12.90 32.94 -7.50
CA LYS A 795 11.99 32.77 -6.35
C LYS A 795 10.96 33.90 -6.24
N GLN A 796 11.34 35.14 -6.53
CA GLN A 796 10.47 36.33 -6.53
C GLN A 796 10.76 37.15 -7.78
N GLY A 797 9.73 37.53 -8.53
CA GLY A 797 9.90 37.98 -9.91
C GLY A 797 8.74 37.67 -10.84
N THR A 798 8.45 38.59 -11.75
CA THR A 798 7.40 38.45 -12.77
C THR A 798 7.73 37.32 -13.75
N PHE A 799 6.91 36.29 -13.79
CA PHE A 799 6.97 35.22 -14.80
C PHE A 799 6.12 35.64 -16.00
N TRP A 800 6.73 36.36 -16.94
CA TRP A 800 6.01 37.02 -18.04
C TRP A 800 5.14 36.08 -18.91
N PRO A 801 5.46 34.78 -19.12
CA PRO A 801 4.55 33.89 -19.84
C PRO A 801 3.23 33.66 -19.11
N GLY A 802 3.26 33.58 -17.78
CA GLY A 802 2.07 33.37 -16.95
C GLY A 802 1.34 34.65 -16.57
N GLU A 803 2.03 35.80 -16.55
CA GLU A 803 1.43 37.07 -16.10
C GLU A 803 1.09 38.04 -17.22
N TRP A 804 1.92 38.15 -18.26
CA TRP A 804 1.71 39.09 -19.37
C TRP A 804 1.11 38.39 -20.57
N LEU A 805 1.75 37.31 -21.04
CA LEU A 805 1.31 36.62 -22.26
C LEU A 805 -0.05 35.96 -22.07
N SER A 806 -0.32 35.38 -20.92
CA SER A 806 -1.63 34.78 -20.61
C SER A 806 -2.78 35.80 -20.67
N ALA A 807 -2.53 37.07 -20.29
CA ALA A 807 -3.51 38.14 -20.34
C ALA A 807 -3.66 38.71 -21.75
N ASP A 808 -2.55 38.88 -22.47
CA ASP A 808 -2.53 39.46 -23.82
C ASP A 808 -2.89 38.42 -24.90
N PHE A 809 -2.81 37.12 -24.59
CA PHE A 809 -3.07 35.99 -25.49
C PHE A 809 -3.78 34.81 -24.77
N PRO A 810 -5.02 35.00 -24.27
CA PRO A 810 -5.69 34.04 -23.37
C PRO A 810 -6.22 32.76 -24.05
N HIS A 811 -6.32 32.74 -25.38
CA HIS A 811 -6.91 31.64 -26.15
C HIS A 811 -5.88 30.53 -26.49
N ALA A 812 -4.74 30.46 -25.80
CA ALA A 812 -3.74 29.44 -26.06
C ALA A 812 -3.41 28.63 -24.80
N ARG A 813 -3.13 27.35 -25.01
CA ARG A 813 -2.55 26.53 -23.95
C ARG A 813 -1.06 26.83 -23.86
N LEU A 814 -0.65 27.30 -22.69
CA LEU A 814 0.73 27.66 -22.43
C LEU A 814 1.43 26.54 -21.66
N PHE A 815 2.56 26.07 -22.17
CA PHE A 815 3.34 24.98 -21.59
C PHE A 815 4.78 25.41 -21.36
N SER A 816 5.42 24.91 -20.31
CA SER A 816 6.87 25.00 -20.15
C SER A 816 7.47 23.64 -19.85
N LEU A 817 8.64 23.35 -20.43
CA LEU A 817 9.29 22.06 -20.28
C LEU A 817 10.47 22.13 -19.32
N LYS A 818 10.65 21.06 -18.54
CA LYS A 818 11.84 20.85 -17.72
C LYS A 818 12.63 19.68 -18.27
N TYR A 819 13.94 19.85 -18.41
CA TYR A 819 14.86 18.75 -18.70
C TYR A 819 16.24 19.03 -18.10
N LYS A 820 17.03 17.99 -17.86
CA LYS A 820 18.33 18.15 -17.18
C LYS A 820 19.36 18.72 -18.14
N THR A 821 19.92 19.88 -17.80
CA THR A 821 20.93 20.57 -18.60
C THR A 821 22.10 21.03 -17.72
N ASN A 822 23.23 20.32 -17.77
CA ASN A 822 24.44 20.70 -17.04
C ASN A 822 25.52 21.26 -17.97
N LEU A 823 26.30 22.21 -17.47
CA LEU A 823 27.46 22.76 -18.20
C LEU A 823 28.64 21.78 -18.22
N THR A 824 28.91 21.12 -17.10
CA THR A 824 30.09 20.25 -16.96
C THR A 824 29.67 18.85 -16.57
N GLN A 825 30.50 17.86 -16.90
CA GLN A 825 30.29 16.49 -16.40
C GLN A 825 30.40 16.40 -14.87
N TRP A 826 31.14 17.31 -14.23
CA TRP A 826 31.26 17.40 -12.77
C TRP A 826 29.94 17.82 -12.12
N SER A 827 29.21 18.77 -12.74
CA SER A 827 27.86 19.15 -12.32
C SER A 827 26.81 18.04 -12.56
N GLY A 828 27.23 16.88 -13.05
CA GLY A 828 26.44 15.67 -13.30
C GLY A 828 26.29 15.34 -14.79
N ALA A 829 26.02 14.08 -15.10
CA ALA A 829 25.77 13.66 -16.49
C ALA A 829 24.53 14.35 -17.08
N SER A 830 24.66 14.81 -18.32
CA SER A 830 23.55 15.29 -19.18
C SER A 830 23.42 14.36 -20.37
N LEU A 831 22.17 14.11 -20.77
CA LEU A 831 21.88 13.33 -21.96
C LEU A 831 22.35 14.09 -23.23
N PRO A 832 22.78 13.38 -24.29
CA PRO A 832 23.00 13.96 -25.62
C PRO A 832 21.76 14.69 -26.16
N LEU A 833 21.93 15.65 -27.08
CA LEU A 833 20.81 16.44 -27.62
C LEU A 833 19.73 15.56 -28.24
N GLN A 834 20.13 14.50 -28.95
CA GLN A 834 19.23 13.53 -29.56
C GLN A 834 18.36 12.81 -28.52
N GLU A 835 18.96 12.33 -27.42
CA GLU A 835 18.23 11.59 -26.38
C GLU A 835 17.25 12.51 -25.63
N VAL A 836 17.68 13.73 -25.29
CA VAL A 836 16.79 14.76 -24.69
C VAL A 836 15.60 15.03 -25.60
N SER A 837 15.85 15.23 -26.88
CA SER A 837 14.82 15.57 -27.87
C SER A 837 13.85 14.41 -28.07
N SER A 838 14.34 13.17 -28.14
CA SER A 838 13.51 11.96 -28.23
C SER A 838 12.54 11.85 -27.08
N MET A 839 13.05 11.97 -25.85
CA MET A 839 12.27 11.87 -24.62
C MET A 839 11.22 12.99 -24.52
N LEU A 840 11.59 14.24 -24.86
CA LEU A 840 10.64 15.35 -24.86
C LEU A 840 9.56 15.19 -25.95
N LEU A 841 9.95 14.75 -27.15
CA LEU A 841 9.02 14.49 -28.25
C LEU A 841 7.95 13.45 -27.87
N GLU A 842 8.36 12.34 -27.24
CA GLU A 842 7.42 11.30 -26.77
C GLU A 842 6.42 11.86 -25.75
N LYS A 843 6.89 12.62 -24.75
CA LYS A 843 6.03 13.20 -23.72
C LYS A 843 5.10 14.27 -24.28
N LEU A 844 5.57 15.12 -25.21
CA LEU A 844 4.76 16.15 -25.86
C LEU A 844 3.65 15.54 -26.71
N VAL A 845 3.96 14.53 -27.53
CA VAL A 845 2.96 13.84 -28.35
C VAL A 845 1.93 13.14 -27.46
N ALA A 846 2.36 12.50 -26.36
CA ALA A 846 1.43 11.89 -25.41
C ALA A 846 0.49 12.91 -24.74
N ALA A 847 0.93 14.17 -24.56
CA ALA A 847 0.10 15.26 -24.04
C ALA A 847 -0.81 15.92 -25.11
N GLY A 848 -0.85 15.37 -26.33
CA GLY A 848 -1.64 15.91 -27.45
C GLY A 848 -1.04 17.16 -28.09
N ILE A 849 0.25 17.43 -27.87
CA ILE A 849 0.96 18.53 -28.56
C ILE A 849 1.27 18.09 -29.99
N GLY A 850 0.88 18.93 -30.93
CA GLY A 850 0.92 18.62 -32.36
C GLY A 850 -0.40 18.11 -32.92
N ASP A 851 -1.45 17.95 -32.10
CA ASP A 851 -2.82 17.72 -32.60
C ASP A 851 -3.51 19.00 -33.08
N ARG A 852 -2.97 20.15 -32.66
CA ARG A 852 -3.35 21.50 -33.10
C ARG A 852 -2.08 22.31 -33.40
N PRO A 853 -2.21 23.48 -34.06
CA PRO A 853 -1.07 24.38 -34.29
C PRO A 853 -0.25 24.64 -33.02
N VAL A 854 1.08 24.54 -33.13
CA VAL A 854 2.05 24.69 -32.05
C VAL A 854 3.09 25.76 -32.41
N VAL A 855 3.37 26.65 -31.47
CA VAL A 855 4.50 27.58 -31.53
C VAL A 855 5.49 27.27 -30.42
N PHE A 856 6.74 27.06 -30.78
CA PHE A 856 7.81 26.89 -29.79
C PHE A 856 8.50 28.22 -29.49
N VAL A 857 8.60 28.58 -28.22
CA VAL A 857 9.39 29.73 -27.75
C VAL A 857 10.62 29.20 -27.02
N THR A 858 11.80 29.52 -27.54
CA THR A 858 13.02 28.81 -27.16
C THR A 858 14.14 29.76 -26.78
N HIS A 859 14.95 29.35 -25.81
CA HIS A 859 16.17 30.07 -25.42
C HIS A 859 17.40 29.19 -25.64
N SER A 860 18.42 29.75 -26.29
CA SER A 860 19.73 29.14 -26.45
C SER A 860 19.65 27.70 -26.97
N MET A 861 20.24 26.73 -26.25
CA MET A 861 20.21 25.30 -26.60
C MET A 861 18.78 24.76 -26.78
N GLY A 862 17.77 25.33 -26.13
CA GLY A 862 16.37 24.93 -26.29
C GLY A 862 15.89 25.02 -27.75
N GLY A 863 16.42 25.96 -28.53
CA GLY A 863 16.11 26.06 -29.95
C GLY A 863 16.62 24.86 -30.75
N LEU A 864 17.80 24.35 -30.39
CA LEU A 864 18.38 23.16 -31.01
C LEU A 864 17.64 21.89 -30.62
N VAL A 865 17.13 21.83 -29.39
CA VAL A 865 16.23 20.75 -28.94
C VAL A 865 15.00 20.69 -29.84
N VAL A 866 14.36 21.82 -30.14
CA VAL A 866 13.22 21.87 -31.08
C VAL A 866 13.60 21.42 -32.48
N LYS A 867 14.71 21.90 -33.04
CA LYS A 867 15.15 21.46 -34.37
C LYS A 867 15.37 19.95 -34.42
N GLN A 868 16.01 19.40 -33.38
CA GLN A 868 16.26 17.97 -33.26
C GLN A 868 14.95 17.17 -33.07
N MET A 869 13.99 17.67 -32.28
CA MET A 869 12.66 17.07 -32.14
C MET A 869 11.92 17.01 -33.47
N LEU A 870 11.90 18.10 -34.25
CA LEU A 870 11.26 18.12 -35.58
C LEU A 870 11.95 17.17 -36.57
N TYR A 871 13.28 17.09 -36.52
CA TYR A 871 14.04 16.14 -37.32
C TYR A 871 13.66 14.69 -36.98
N GLN A 872 13.58 14.37 -35.69
CA GLN A 872 13.24 13.04 -35.21
C GLN A 872 11.76 12.70 -35.48
N ALA A 873 10.83 13.62 -35.23
CA ALA A 873 9.42 13.46 -35.55
C ALA A 873 9.20 13.16 -37.04
N LYS A 874 9.95 13.83 -37.92
CA LYS A 874 9.93 13.53 -39.36
C LYS A 874 10.45 12.13 -39.67
N ALA A 875 11.55 11.71 -39.03
CA ALA A 875 12.13 10.38 -39.23
C ALA A 875 11.20 9.26 -38.72
N GLU A 876 10.53 9.49 -37.59
CA GLU A 876 9.56 8.58 -36.95
C GLU A 876 8.15 8.65 -37.56
N LYS A 877 7.97 9.41 -38.64
CA LYS A 877 6.67 9.61 -39.32
C LYS A 877 5.56 10.18 -38.41
N LYS A 878 5.92 10.94 -37.37
CA LYS A 878 4.98 11.74 -36.55
C LYS A 878 4.58 13.00 -37.31
N SER A 879 3.87 12.84 -38.43
CA SER A 879 3.57 13.91 -39.39
C SER A 879 2.83 15.07 -38.76
N ASN A 880 1.84 14.80 -37.89
CA ASN A 880 1.03 15.84 -37.24
C ASN A 880 1.90 16.80 -36.43
N PHE A 881 2.85 16.29 -35.65
CA PHE A 881 3.76 17.12 -34.86
C PHE A 881 4.58 18.07 -35.76
N VAL A 882 5.07 17.58 -36.90
CA VAL A 882 5.85 18.39 -37.84
C VAL A 882 4.97 19.39 -38.61
N SER A 883 3.81 18.95 -39.12
CA SER A 883 2.91 19.79 -39.93
C SER A 883 2.20 20.86 -39.11
N ASN A 884 1.90 20.57 -37.85
CA ASN A 884 1.24 21.50 -36.95
C ASN A 884 2.24 22.35 -36.15
N THR A 885 3.56 22.16 -36.30
CA THR A 885 4.50 23.16 -35.79
C THR A 885 4.55 24.32 -36.77
N VAL A 886 3.85 25.40 -36.43
CA VAL A 886 3.59 26.53 -37.34
C VAL A 886 4.52 27.72 -37.11
N GLY A 887 5.17 27.78 -35.94
CA GLY A 887 6.10 28.84 -35.60
C GLY A 887 7.21 28.42 -34.63
N VAL A 888 8.38 29.05 -34.76
CA VAL A 888 9.44 28.98 -33.73
C VAL A 888 10.03 30.36 -33.47
N VAL A 889 10.11 30.72 -32.19
CA VAL A 889 10.80 31.90 -31.67
C VAL A 889 12.13 31.48 -31.04
N PHE A 890 13.25 32.08 -31.48
CA PHE A 890 14.60 31.77 -31.02
C PHE A 890 15.23 32.96 -30.29
N TYR A 891 15.41 32.87 -28.98
CA TYR A 891 16.24 33.81 -28.21
C TYR A 891 17.68 33.30 -28.12
N SER A 892 18.63 34.02 -28.72
CA SER A 892 20.07 33.68 -28.71
C SER A 892 20.37 32.21 -29.05
N CYS A 893 19.68 31.62 -30.04
CA CYS A 893 19.89 30.21 -30.41
C CYS A 893 21.19 30.03 -31.23
N PRO A 894 22.14 29.17 -30.81
CA PRO A 894 23.39 28.96 -31.56
C PRO A 894 23.18 28.04 -32.77
N HIS A 895 22.58 28.54 -33.84
CA HIS A 895 22.22 27.73 -35.02
C HIS A 895 23.43 27.14 -35.75
N PHE A 896 24.59 27.79 -35.67
CA PHE A 896 25.83 27.36 -36.31
C PHE A 896 26.97 27.12 -35.30
N GLY A 897 26.64 27.04 -34.01
CA GLY A 897 27.58 26.82 -32.91
C GLY A 897 27.68 27.99 -31.94
N SER A 898 28.43 27.83 -30.86
CA SER A 898 28.63 28.88 -29.85
C SER A 898 30.11 29.04 -29.52
N LYS A 899 30.54 30.29 -29.27
CA LYS A 899 31.91 30.58 -28.84
C LYS A 899 32.24 29.87 -27.53
N LEU A 900 31.24 29.68 -26.67
CA LEU A 900 31.36 28.91 -25.43
C LEU A 900 31.77 27.46 -25.72
N ALA A 901 31.14 26.78 -26.67
CA ALA A 901 31.44 25.38 -26.99
C ALA A 901 32.83 25.18 -27.62
N ASP A 902 33.33 26.19 -28.32
CA ASP A 902 34.64 26.18 -29.00
C ASP A 902 35.82 26.44 -28.06
N MET A 903 35.56 26.83 -26.81
CA MET A 903 36.62 27.07 -25.83
C MET A 903 37.50 25.83 -25.64
N PRO A 904 38.83 26.00 -25.49
CA PRO A 904 39.72 24.89 -25.16
C PRO A 904 39.54 24.50 -23.69
N TRP A 905 38.50 23.70 -23.41
CA TRP A 905 38.14 23.21 -22.07
C TRP A 905 39.25 22.42 -21.35
N ARG A 906 40.40 22.17 -22.00
CA ARG A 906 41.54 21.43 -21.44
C ARG A 906 42.59 22.30 -20.74
N MET A 907 42.39 23.60 -20.58
CA MET A 907 43.43 24.51 -20.04
C MET A 907 43.56 24.52 -18.50
N GLY A 908 42.98 23.52 -17.83
CA GLY A 908 43.23 23.23 -16.41
C GLY A 908 42.66 21.84 -16.10
N LEU A 909 43.28 21.10 -15.18
CA LEU A 909 42.90 19.75 -14.73
C LEU A 909 41.45 19.62 -14.17
N VAL A 910 40.57 20.60 -14.36
CA VAL A 910 39.36 20.83 -13.56
C VAL A 910 38.05 20.84 -14.36
N LEU A 911 38.01 21.04 -15.70
CA LEU A 911 36.72 21.22 -16.42
C LEU A 911 36.54 20.29 -17.65
N ARG A 912 35.85 19.15 -17.48
CA ARG A 912 35.33 18.35 -18.62
C ARG A 912 33.93 18.84 -19.02
N PRO A 913 33.71 19.34 -20.25
CA PRO A 913 32.41 19.83 -20.70
C PRO A 913 31.41 18.68 -20.82
N ALA A 914 30.12 18.96 -20.56
CA ALA A 914 29.06 17.97 -20.76
C ALA A 914 28.97 17.52 -22.24
N PRO A 915 28.56 16.28 -22.54
CA PRO A 915 28.47 15.78 -23.92
C PRO A 915 27.65 16.70 -24.85
N SER A 916 26.56 17.26 -24.31
CA SER A 916 25.71 18.23 -25.00
C SER A 916 26.45 19.48 -25.47
N ILE A 917 27.49 19.94 -24.77
CA ILE A 917 28.31 21.09 -25.19
C ILE A 917 29.21 20.75 -26.39
N GLY A 918 29.71 19.51 -26.44
CA GLY A 918 30.55 19.07 -27.57
C GLY A 918 29.80 19.12 -28.91
N GLU A 919 28.48 18.90 -28.89
CA GLU A 919 27.59 18.96 -30.06
C GLU A 919 27.30 20.40 -30.53
N LEU A 920 27.57 21.41 -29.68
CA LEU A 920 27.35 22.84 -29.93
C LEU A 920 28.55 23.55 -30.55
N ARG A 921 29.61 22.81 -30.92
CA ARG A 921 30.82 23.38 -31.54
C ARG A 921 30.51 23.97 -32.90
N SER A 922 31.17 25.09 -33.19
CA SER A 922 31.08 25.73 -34.50
C SER A 922 31.59 24.79 -35.59
N GLY A 923 30.89 24.78 -36.73
CA GLY A 923 31.19 23.88 -37.85
C GLY A 923 30.66 22.45 -37.70
N SER A 924 29.83 22.15 -36.69
CA SER A 924 29.15 20.86 -36.56
C SER A 924 28.21 20.60 -37.76
N PRO A 925 28.42 19.53 -38.55
CA PRO A 925 27.53 19.18 -39.67
C PRO A 925 26.09 18.92 -39.23
N ARG A 926 25.91 18.45 -37.98
CA ARG A 926 24.59 18.18 -37.41
C ARG A 926 23.78 19.45 -37.26
N LEU A 927 24.38 20.55 -36.80
CA LEU A 927 23.68 21.83 -36.64
C LEU A 927 23.21 22.37 -37.99
N VAL A 928 24.03 22.22 -39.05
CA VAL A 928 23.67 22.59 -40.42
C VAL A 928 22.47 21.78 -40.92
N GLU A 929 22.50 20.46 -40.73
CA GLU A 929 21.41 19.56 -41.14
C GLU A 929 20.08 19.91 -40.44
N LEU A 930 20.15 20.17 -39.13
CA LEU A 930 19.00 20.62 -38.35
C LEU A 930 18.46 21.97 -38.85
N ASN A 931 19.33 22.91 -39.20
CA ASN A 931 18.92 24.19 -39.75
C ASN A 931 18.29 24.07 -41.15
N ASP A 932 18.84 23.21 -42.00
CA ASP A 932 18.33 22.95 -43.35
C ASP A 932 16.92 22.36 -43.35
N LEU A 933 16.58 21.56 -42.33
CA LEU A 933 15.21 21.08 -42.18
C LEU A 933 14.21 22.22 -42.00
N LEU A 934 14.47 23.13 -41.06
CA LEU A 934 13.58 24.27 -40.81
C LEU A 934 13.55 25.21 -42.02
N ARG A 935 14.70 25.43 -42.69
CA ARG A 935 14.76 26.21 -43.92
C ARG A 935 13.81 25.65 -45.00
N ARG A 936 13.73 24.32 -45.13
CA ARG A 936 12.79 23.67 -46.05
C ARG A 936 11.33 23.84 -45.64
N LEU A 937 11.03 23.78 -44.33
CA LEU A 937 9.67 23.99 -43.82
C LEU A 937 9.22 25.46 -44.03
N HIS A 938 10.11 26.41 -43.77
CA HIS A 938 9.88 27.83 -44.01
C HIS A 938 9.71 28.16 -45.50
N LYS A 939 10.55 27.61 -46.39
CA LYS A 939 10.39 27.77 -47.85
C LYS A 939 9.05 27.25 -48.37
N LYS A 940 8.47 26.25 -47.71
CA LYS A 940 7.15 25.71 -48.01
C LYS A 940 6.00 26.49 -47.36
N LYS A 941 6.28 27.59 -46.65
CA LYS A 941 5.33 28.40 -45.88
C LYS A 941 4.55 27.60 -44.83
N MET A 942 5.15 26.52 -44.31
CA MET A 942 4.55 25.73 -43.23
C MET A 942 5.05 26.16 -41.84
N LEU A 943 6.15 26.93 -41.78
CA LEU A 943 6.80 27.34 -40.55
C LEU A 943 7.30 28.78 -40.64
N GLU A 944 6.79 29.66 -39.79
CA GLU A 944 7.33 31.00 -39.62
C GLU A 944 8.43 31.00 -38.52
N VAL A 945 9.42 31.88 -38.66
CA VAL A 945 10.55 31.95 -37.71
C VAL A 945 10.84 33.38 -37.33
N LEU A 946 10.97 33.63 -36.02
CA LEU A 946 11.41 34.88 -35.42
C LEU A 946 12.66 34.60 -34.57
N SER A 947 13.73 35.34 -34.79
CA SER A 947 15.01 35.20 -34.08
C SER A 947 15.40 36.49 -33.39
N PHE A 948 15.86 36.39 -32.14
CA PHE A 948 16.46 37.47 -31.37
C PHE A 948 17.93 37.19 -31.12
N CYS A 949 18.79 38.20 -31.26
CA CYS A 949 20.22 38.08 -30.95
C CYS A 949 20.66 39.02 -29.81
N GLU A 950 21.60 38.56 -29.00
CA GLU A 950 22.29 39.37 -28.00
C GLU A 950 23.31 40.31 -28.63
N THR A 951 23.67 41.37 -27.91
CA THR A 951 24.72 42.33 -28.31
C THR A 951 25.76 42.58 -27.22
N LYS A 952 25.55 42.07 -26.00
CA LYS A 952 26.50 42.19 -24.88
C LYS A 952 27.08 40.86 -24.43
N VAL A 953 28.32 40.94 -23.94
CA VAL A 953 29.02 39.81 -23.31
C VAL A 953 28.37 39.39 -22.00
N THR A 954 28.27 38.09 -21.77
CA THR A 954 27.68 37.48 -20.57
C THR A 954 28.80 37.03 -19.62
N PRO A 955 28.72 37.30 -18.30
CA PRO A 955 29.66 36.78 -17.32
C PRO A 955 29.42 35.27 -17.09
N ILE A 956 30.49 34.46 -17.15
CA ILE A 956 30.41 32.99 -17.08
C ILE A 956 30.98 32.43 -15.77
N VAL A 957 32.13 32.93 -15.31
CA VAL A 957 32.80 32.49 -14.08
C VAL A 957 33.48 33.68 -13.41
N GLU A 958 33.36 33.81 -12.08
CA GLU A 958 34.12 34.78 -11.27
C GLU A 958 35.35 34.08 -10.66
N GLY A 959 36.54 34.63 -10.91
CA GLY A 959 37.81 34.19 -10.32
C GLY A 959 38.06 34.85 -8.95
N TYR A 960 39.04 34.34 -8.21
CA TYR A 960 39.49 34.94 -6.94
C TYR A 960 39.86 36.43 -7.16
N GLY A 961 39.28 37.31 -6.35
CA GLY A 961 39.53 38.76 -6.41
C GLY A 961 38.54 39.59 -7.23
N GLY A 962 37.38 39.04 -7.61
CA GLY A 962 36.29 39.79 -8.27
C GLY A 962 36.44 39.95 -9.79
N TRP A 963 37.32 39.16 -10.43
CA TRP A 963 37.47 39.15 -11.89
C TRP A 963 36.43 38.22 -12.51
N ALA A 964 35.52 38.74 -13.35
CA ALA A 964 34.55 37.91 -14.07
C ALA A 964 34.99 37.67 -15.52
N PHE A 965 35.11 36.40 -15.93
CA PHE A 965 35.29 36.03 -17.33
C PHE A 965 33.99 36.30 -18.09
N ARG A 966 34.03 37.25 -19.03
CA ARG A 966 32.88 37.66 -19.85
C ARG A 966 33.12 37.28 -21.30
N MET A 967 32.13 36.69 -21.96
CA MET A 967 32.18 36.46 -23.40
C MET A 967 30.81 36.60 -24.04
N GLU A 968 30.79 36.96 -25.31
CA GLU A 968 29.62 36.79 -26.17
C GLU A 968 29.41 35.28 -26.39
N ILE A 969 28.25 34.77 -25.99
CA ILE A 969 28.00 33.32 -25.99
C ILE A 969 27.63 32.88 -27.40
N VAL A 970 26.69 33.61 -28.00
CA VAL A 970 26.19 33.34 -29.35
C VAL A 970 26.36 34.58 -30.22
N PRO A 971 27.31 34.56 -31.18
CA PRO A 971 27.51 35.69 -32.06
C PRO A 971 26.35 35.82 -33.07
N LEU A 972 26.15 37.03 -33.60
CA LEU A 972 25.08 37.36 -34.55
C LEU A 972 24.98 36.37 -35.72
N GLU A 973 26.13 35.98 -36.29
CA GLU A 973 26.20 35.06 -37.43
C GLU A 973 25.68 33.66 -37.10
N SER A 974 25.68 33.28 -35.81
CA SER A 974 25.12 32.02 -35.33
C SER A 974 23.68 32.17 -34.82
N ALA A 975 23.32 33.34 -34.29
CA ALA A 975 21.97 33.62 -33.79
C ALA A 975 20.92 33.71 -34.90
N TYR A 976 21.32 34.12 -36.11
CA TYR A 976 20.43 34.18 -37.27
C TYR A 976 20.50 32.89 -38.11
N PRO A 977 19.39 32.16 -38.33
CA PRO A 977 19.42 30.89 -39.09
C PRO A 977 19.56 31.06 -40.61
N GLY A 978 19.55 32.31 -41.10
CA GLY A 978 19.61 32.66 -42.52
C GLY A 978 18.24 32.73 -43.21
N PHE A 979 17.14 32.73 -42.45
CA PHE A 979 15.77 32.88 -42.92
C PHE A 979 14.86 33.30 -41.75
N GLY A 980 13.66 33.80 -42.06
CA GLY A 980 12.76 34.37 -41.05
C GLY A 980 13.13 35.81 -40.68
N GLU A 981 12.48 36.32 -39.65
CA GLU A 981 12.71 37.65 -39.11
C GLU A 981 13.83 37.65 -38.06
N LEU A 982 14.65 38.70 -38.02
CA LEU A 982 15.73 38.88 -37.06
C LEU A 982 15.59 40.23 -36.35
N VAL A 983 15.52 40.19 -35.02
CA VAL A 983 15.49 41.36 -34.16
C VAL A 983 16.78 41.41 -33.35
N VAL A 984 17.50 42.53 -33.45
CA VAL A 984 18.73 42.75 -32.68
C VAL A 984 18.37 43.42 -31.36
N LEU A 985 18.60 42.73 -30.23
CA LEU A 985 18.32 43.28 -28.91
C LEU A 985 19.50 44.12 -28.43
N ASP A 986 19.34 45.44 -28.55
CA ASP A 986 20.34 46.39 -28.09
C ASP A 986 20.59 46.24 -26.59
N SER A 987 21.86 46.34 -26.20
CA SER A 987 22.27 46.39 -24.81
C SER A 987 21.92 45.17 -23.94
N THR A 988 21.60 44.02 -24.54
CA THR A 988 21.14 42.82 -23.83
C THR A 988 22.15 41.68 -23.93
N ASP A 989 22.37 40.96 -22.83
CA ASP A 989 23.24 39.78 -22.76
C ASP A 989 22.46 38.47 -23.02
N HIS A 990 23.18 37.34 -23.08
CA HIS A 990 22.60 36.03 -23.43
C HIS A 990 21.51 35.56 -22.47
N ILE A 991 21.61 35.92 -21.19
CA ILE A 991 20.69 35.45 -20.16
C ILE A 991 19.43 36.31 -20.12
N ASN A 992 19.58 37.62 -20.36
CA ASN A 992 18.48 38.57 -20.34
C ASN A 992 17.76 38.71 -21.69
N SER A 993 18.27 38.12 -22.78
CA SER A 993 17.63 38.20 -24.11
C SER A 993 16.21 37.64 -24.17
N CYS A 994 15.85 36.74 -23.25
CA CYS A 994 14.50 36.17 -23.11
C CYS A 994 13.71 36.72 -21.89
N LYS A 995 14.21 37.80 -21.26
CA LYS A 995 13.68 38.42 -20.05
C LYS A 995 13.30 39.89 -20.33
N PRO A 996 12.16 40.13 -20.99
CA PRO A 996 11.73 41.47 -21.40
C PRO A 996 11.56 42.43 -20.21
N LEU A 997 12.19 43.60 -20.27
CA LEU A 997 12.17 44.56 -19.14
C LEU A 997 10.79 45.22 -18.93
N SER A 998 9.95 45.22 -19.96
CA SER A 998 8.58 45.72 -19.96
C SER A 998 7.78 45.11 -21.11
N ARG A 999 6.45 45.31 -21.13
CA ARG A 999 5.61 44.91 -22.28
C ARG A 999 5.92 45.67 -23.58
N ALA A 1000 6.66 46.78 -23.52
CA ALA A 1000 7.10 47.52 -24.71
C ALA A 1000 8.48 47.04 -25.22
N ASP A 1001 9.16 46.18 -24.48
CA ASP A 1001 10.45 45.61 -24.88
C ASP A 1001 10.29 44.81 -26.18
N PRO A 1002 11.14 45.02 -27.21
CA PRO A 1002 11.05 44.29 -28.48
C PRO A 1002 11.00 42.77 -28.30
N SER A 1003 11.74 42.24 -27.32
CA SER A 1003 11.75 40.80 -27.04
C SER A 1003 10.37 40.23 -26.70
N TYR A 1004 9.48 41.02 -26.05
CA TYR A 1004 8.10 40.64 -25.78
C TYR A 1004 7.14 41.07 -26.89
N ARG A 1005 7.19 42.35 -27.29
CA ARG A 1005 6.26 42.95 -28.25
C ARG A 1005 6.26 42.18 -29.57
N ASP A 1006 7.45 41.94 -30.15
CA ASP A 1006 7.56 41.26 -31.45
C ASP A 1006 7.16 39.78 -31.33
N THR A 1007 7.38 39.15 -30.17
CA THR A 1007 6.91 37.79 -29.89
C THR A 1007 5.38 37.73 -29.82
N LEU A 1008 4.74 38.70 -29.18
CA LEU A 1008 3.28 38.78 -29.11
C LEU A 1008 2.67 39.05 -30.50
N GLU A 1009 3.23 40.00 -31.25
CA GLU A 1009 2.81 40.29 -32.63
C GLU A 1009 2.95 39.05 -33.53
N PHE A 1010 4.05 38.31 -33.39
CA PHE A 1010 4.26 37.04 -34.09
C PHE A 1010 3.19 35.98 -33.75
N LEU A 1011 2.86 35.81 -32.47
CA LEU A 1011 1.81 34.88 -32.02
C LEU A 1011 0.42 35.30 -32.54
N GLN A 1012 0.11 36.60 -32.53
CA GLN A 1012 -1.14 37.14 -33.04
C GLN A 1012 -1.28 36.95 -34.56
N LYS A 1013 -0.21 37.20 -35.31
CA LYS A 1013 -0.12 36.93 -36.76
C LYS A 1013 -0.42 35.47 -37.07
N LEU A 1014 0.19 34.55 -36.31
CA LEU A 1014 -0.04 33.11 -36.49
C LEU A 1014 -1.46 32.71 -36.12
N LYS A 1015 -2.00 33.18 -35.00
CA LYS A 1015 -3.39 32.93 -34.62
C LYS A 1015 -4.35 33.30 -35.76
N ALA A 1016 -4.24 34.52 -36.29
CA ALA A 1016 -5.09 35.02 -37.37
C ALA A 1016 -4.99 34.24 -38.69
N HIS A 1017 -3.96 33.40 -38.86
CA HIS A 1017 -3.82 32.54 -40.04
C HIS A 1017 -4.53 31.19 -39.89
N TYR A 1018 -4.72 30.72 -38.64
CA TYR A 1018 -5.23 29.38 -38.32
C TYR A 1018 -6.59 29.38 -37.61
N THR A 1019 -7.08 30.56 -37.21
CA THR A 1019 -8.48 30.83 -36.84
C THR A 1019 -9.17 31.54 -37.99
#